data_AF-A0A9P5NSN2-F1
#
_entry.id   AF-A0A9P5NSN2-F1
#
_cell.length_a   1.000
_cell.length_b   1.000
_cell.length_c   1.000
_cell.angle_alpha   90.00
_cell.angle_beta   90.00
_cell.angle_gamma   90.00
#
_symmetry.space_group_name_H-M   'P 1'
#
loop_
_entity.id
_entity.type
_entity.pdbx_description
1 polymer ?
#
loop_
_entity_poly.entity_id
_entity_poly.type
_entity_poly.pdbx_seq_one_letter_code
_entity_poly.pdbx_strand_id
1 'polypeptide(L)'
;MADVQESVTSVSSKSNKPLAFRTISNFLTFIQQQGYTDATSNKKGKELKLAVAFLIVASLETEVVAVGTKQEIDGVQVIVCSDLPDHFHQILQQPSSLFQHLMLFVRNLRNDHPEYAGTYYQNGPPKVIPIMVPPALKKELDMESLTAYIDELCKVAPKKANIHYPLAQHIYVIKSILAMKALAKEGTYNLLLRYIIATSFRKIAGQFQRVSKPYMDSLRKASSNLPTENSPFPEAKVDDTADSEFLRLWSTRFVQDWREKYPIINGLAAQFVKDPKARLYSRESLIEFHSLILDLLQHFRDSLAQLNMHSGSQPPDMCTKHIANIFVYGGLLMSLSRTRAFRDHLDNISDILDIIVQPTILPWDFDQSEESQSVEDENDPNDGSAEVANGNLQQVPLEEDIPPILTKAKPYRDWLRLILAEFEATDVLIQFFVQKLDQNAKINVRIVDPPTVDKQQLPWEQLFAPDSSYIPSVTLGFAEDNADILAYLQDSLGANPAGAFAWLMSLASIVFDSLNQNLLTARDKVSGQVDLLKALQKHRKTDRMFPVNSLSPKLHVFPGWLDLLENLATDIDALNEVETNRNIKTSSWAGGLPDVSMALQDSRTINLRIKNAITEMKQYANFFAKLKVRLAAENFGGRIHCEACLTSLIDYKAIQGIMGNSSYQIDCGRVIGVSKRCCPVCHKLIKHFVDVRGNEFETRDSHNTVTSCALPDWLPDNIIDLMNTFFGGWLRKEIIMHMKRGSMVQHSKSSGSSGGSSYDGSKHPDRVDLEIVMSQT
;
A
#
# COMPACT_ATOMS: atom_id res chain seq x y z
N MET A 1 66.10 1.39 24.62
CA MET A 1 65.92 0.39 23.54
C MET A 1 65.29 -0.86 24.11
N ALA A 2 63.98 -0.78 24.35
CA ALA A 2 63.05 -1.88 24.64
C ALA A 2 61.67 -1.20 24.70
N ASP A 3 61.24 -0.64 23.57
CA ASP A 3 60.02 0.16 23.51
C ASP A 3 58.78 -0.70 23.27
N VAL A 4 57.69 -0.24 23.87
CA VAL A 4 56.39 -0.90 23.91
C VAL A 4 55.77 -0.95 22.51
N GLN A 5 55.30 -2.13 22.12
CA GLN A 5 54.49 -2.32 20.92
C GLN A 5 53.26 -3.19 21.23
N GLU A 6 52.46 -2.79 22.23
CA GLU A 6 51.08 -3.28 22.35
C GLU A 6 50.24 -2.70 21.21
N SER A 7 49.96 -3.53 20.23
CA SER A 7 49.10 -3.21 19.10
C SER A 7 47.64 -3.04 19.56
N VAL A 8 47.12 -1.81 19.50
CA VAL A 8 45.70 -1.53 19.67
C VAL A 8 44.92 -2.07 18.48
N THR A 9 44.56 -3.36 18.55
CA THR A 9 43.50 -3.96 17.73
C THR A 9 42.23 -4.05 18.56
N SER A 10 41.74 -2.91 19.04
CA SER A 10 40.38 -2.79 19.55
C SER A 10 39.42 -2.96 18.38
N VAL A 11 39.08 -4.22 18.06
CA VAL A 11 37.98 -4.54 17.16
C VAL A 11 36.73 -3.96 17.79
N SER A 12 36.31 -2.78 17.30
CA SER A 12 35.09 -2.11 17.71
C SER A 12 33.96 -3.13 17.70
N SER A 13 33.47 -3.51 18.88
CA SER A 13 32.36 -4.44 19.02
C SER A 13 31.19 -3.87 18.24
N LYS A 14 30.85 -4.51 17.11
CA LYS A 14 29.74 -4.03 16.27
C LYS A 14 28.50 -3.93 17.14
N SER A 15 27.89 -2.75 17.12
CA SER A 15 26.67 -2.48 17.89
C SER A 15 25.59 -3.49 17.52
N ASN A 16 24.98 -4.15 18.51
CA ASN A 16 23.88 -5.08 18.29
C ASN A 16 22.56 -4.38 17.92
N LYS A 17 22.53 -3.04 17.96
CA LYS A 17 21.33 -2.22 17.71
C LYS A 17 20.67 -2.45 16.33
N PRO A 18 21.40 -2.57 15.19
CA PRO A 18 20.78 -2.90 13.90
C PRO A 18 20.25 -4.33 13.85
N LEU A 19 20.92 -5.27 14.52
CA LEU A 19 20.49 -6.68 14.61
C LEU A 19 19.18 -6.81 15.41
N ALA A 20 19.06 -6.07 16.51
CA ALA A 20 17.82 -5.96 17.28
C ALA A 20 16.67 -5.42 16.41
N PHE A 21 16.91 -4.35 15.66
CA PHE A 21 15.91 -3.76 14.77
C PHE A 21 15.42 -4.74 13.70
N ARG A 22 16.34 -5.48 13.07
CA ARG A 22 16.00 -6.52 12.09
C ARG A 22 15.09 -7.58 12.70
N THR A 23 15.35 -8.00 13.94
CA THR A 23 14.48 -8.93 14.68
C THR A 23 13.11 -8.33 14.94
N ILE A 24 13.05 -7.10 15.48
CA ILE A 24 11.80 -6.39 15.77
C ILE A 24 10.91 -6.25 14.51
N SER A 25 11.46 -5.74 13.41
CA SER A 25 10.70 -5.50 12.18
C SER A 25 10.19 -6.80 11.55
N ASN A 26 10.99 -7.88 11.62
CA ASN A 26 10.59 -9.20 11.12
C ASN A 26 9.46 -9.82 11.95
N PHE A 27 9.49 -9.66 13.27
CA PHE A 27 8.41 -10.07 14.18
C PHE A 27 7.10 -9.30 13.92
N LEU A 28 7.15 -7.97 13.85
CA LEU A 28 5.97 -7.13 13.58
C LEU A 28 5.31 -7.49 12.25
N THR A 29 6.13 -7.68 11.21
CA THR A 29 5.67 -8.13 9.88
C THR A 29 4.95 -9.47 9.96
N PHE A 30 5.48 -10.41 10.73
CA PHE A 30 4.88 -11.72 10.90
C PHE A 30 3.51 -11.64 11.63
N ILE A 31 3.42 -10.85 12.70
CA ILE A 31 2.20 -10.68 13.49
C ILE A 31 1.12 -9.98 12.67
N GLN A 32 1.43 -8.83 12.07
CA GLN A 32 0.45 -7.99 11.36
C GLN A 32 -0.06 -8.60 10.05
N GLN A 33 0.70 -9.53 9.44
CA GLN A 33 0.19 -10.37 8.34
C GLN A 33 -1.03 -11.23 8.71
N GLN A 34 -1.43 -11.32 9.98
CA GLN A 34 -2.66 -12.02 10.41
C GLN A 34 -3.91 -11.11 10.54
N GLY A 35 -3.79 -9.80 10.31
CA GLY A 35 -4.93 -8.93 10.00
C GLY A 35 -5.05 -7.64 10.80
N TYR A 36 -4.91 -6.51 10.10
CA TYR A 36 -5.56 -5.23 10.44
C TYR A 36 -5.58 -4.32 9.21
N THR A 37 -6.66 -3.56 9.00
CA THR A 37 -6.79 -2.62 7.87
C THR A 37 -7.60 -1.42 8.33
N ASP A 38 -7.01 -0.22 8.30
CA ASP A 38 -7.70 1.03 8.60
C ASP A 38 -7.20 2.17 7.71
N ALA A 39 -8.05 3.17 7.51
CA ALA A 39 -7.82 4.30 6.61
C ALA A 39 -7.14 5.49 7.32
N THR A 40 -6.35 6.25 6.57
CA THR A 40 -5.67 7.47 7.04
C THR A 40 -5.84 8.62 6.03
N SER A 41 -5.84 9.85 6.56
CA SER A 41 -5.99 11.11 5.82
C SER A 41 -4.67 11.87 5.71
N ASN A 42 -4.44 12.58 4.59
CA ASN A 42 -4.39 14.05 4.52
C ASN A 42 -3.72 14.59 3.25
N LYS A 43 -4.12 15.83 2.90
CA LYS A 43 -3.68 16.67 1.76
C LYS A 43 -2.15 16.71 1.58
N LYS A 44 -1.70 16.76 0.30
CA LYS A 44 -0.27 16.86 -0.09
C LYS A 44 -0.02 17.82 -1.25
N GLY A 45 1.16 18.44 -1.25
CA GLY A 45 1.55 19.47 -2.21
C GLY A 45 1.95 19.00 -3.62
N LYS A 46 2.18 19.99 -4.50
CA LYS A 46 2.47 19.84 -5.93
C LYS A 46 3.74 19.01 -6.20
N GLU A 47 4.79 19.14 -5.39
CA GLU A 47 6.04 18.38 -5.51
C GLU A 47 5.82 16.86 -5.35
N LEU A 48 4.90 16.44 -4.48
CA LEU A 48 4.63 15.01 -4.29
C LEU A 48 3.88 14.42 -5.49
N LYS A 49 2.95 15.16 -6.10
CA LYS A 49 2.29 14.75 -7.35
C LYS A 49 3.31 14.52 -8.47
N LEU A 50 4.29 15.42 -8.59
CA LEU A 50 5.40 15.27 -9.53
C LEU A 50 6.25 14.02 -9.23
N ALA A 51 6.66 13.87 -7.97
CA ALA A 51 7.47 12.74 -7.54
C ALA A 51 6.77 11.40 -7.86
N VAL A 52 5.48 11.30 -7.54
CA VAL A 52 4.60 10.16 -7.85
C VAL A 52 4.41 9.93 -9.35
N ALA A 53 4.30 10.99 -10.15
CA ALA A 53 4.17 10.86 -11.60
C ALA A 53 5.44 10.30 -12.23
N PHE A 54 6.61 10.85 -11.90
CA PHE A 54 7.90 10.33 -12.39
C PHE A 54 8.09 8.86 -12.03
N LEU A 55 7.65 8.50 -10.83
CA LEU A 55 7.70 7.20 -10.21
C LEU A 55 6.79 6.15 -10.86
N ILE A 56 5.59 6.54 -11.27
CA ILE A 56 4.68 5.65 -12.02
C ILE A 56 5.24 5.36 -13.42
N VAL A 57 5.81 6.35 -14.11
CA VAL A 57 6.40 6.11 -15.45
C VAL A 57 7.73 5.38 -15.38
N ALA A 58 8.55 5.61 -14.35
CA ALA A 58 9.85 4.97 -14.17
C ALA A 58 9.75 3.51 -13.68
N SER A 59 8.65 3.12 -13.03
CA SER A 59 8.45 1.76 -12.53
C SER A 59 7.99 0.83 -13.66
N LEU A 60 8.89 -0.05 -14.11
CA LEU A 60 8.56 -1.17 -14.98
C LEU A 60 7.86 -2.30 -14.20
N GLU A 61 7.63 -3.47 -14.84
CA GLU A 61 6.72 -4.52 -14.35
C GLU A 61 6.94 -4.99 -12.89
N THR A 62 8.19 -4.99 -12.40
CA THR A 62 8.57 -5.61 -11.11
C THR A 62 9.18 -4.69 -10.07
N GLU A 63 9.44 -3.43 -10.43
CA GLU A 63 10.35 -2.56 -9.68
C GLU A 63 9.64 -1.78 -8.56
N VAL A 64 10.18 -1.81 -7.35
CA VAL A 64 9.81 -0.83 -6.30
C VAL A 64 10.71 0.38 -6.43
N VAL A 65 10.09 1.55 -6.42
CA VAL A 65 10.69 2.83 -6.80
C VAL A 65 10.30 3.87 -5.73
N ALA A 66 11.18 4.81 -5.38
CA ALA A 66 10.96 5.91 -4.44
C ALA A 66 11.69 7.17 -4.93
N VAL A 67 11.02 8.31 -5.02
CA VAL A 67 11.45 9.51 -5.74
C VAL A 67 11.55 10.74 -4.83
N GLY A 68 12.75 11.23 -4.52
CA GLY A 68 12.92 12.53 -3.85
C GLY A 68 12.90 13.70 -4.85
N THR A 69 12.11 14.75 -4.62
CA THR A 69 12.10 15.93 -5.50
C THR A 69 12.61 17.18 -4.80
N LYS A 70 13.25 18.07 -5.57
CA LYS A 70 13.60 19.44 -5.18
C LYS A 70 13.33 20.36 -6.36
N GLN A 71 12.53 21.40 -6.16
CA GLN A 71 12.53 22.53 -7.09
C GLN A 71 13.69 23.48 -6.75
N GLU A 72 14.45 23.88 -7.76
CA GLU A 72 15.56 24.84 -7.64
C GLU A 72 15.39 25.96 -8.68
N ILE A 73 16.14 27.05 -8.53
CA ILE A 73 16.01 28.25 -9.38
C ILE A 73 16.31 27.91 -10.85
N ASP A 74 17.30 27.05 -11.10
CA ASP A 74 17.77 26.67 -12.44
C ASP A 74 17.20 25.33 -12.96
N GLY A 75 16.21 24.74 -12.27
CA GLY A 75 15.55 23.52 -12.72
C GLY A 75 14.99 22.61 -11.63
N VAL A 76 15.00 21.30 -11.89
CA VAL A 76 14.28 20.31 -11.08
C VAL A 76 15.15 19.10 -10.81
N GLN A 77 15.18 18.71 -9.55
CA GLN A 77 15.79 17.50 -9.02
C GLN A 77 14.70 16.44 -8.76
N VAL A 78 14.95 15.21 -9.20
CA VAL A 78 14.09 14.00 -9.12
C VAL A 78 14.93 12.74 -8.87
N ILE A 79 15.37 12.53 -7.63
CA ILE A 79 15.86 11.25 -7.05
C ILE A 79 14.83 10.13 -7.35
N VAL A 80 15.17 8.83 -7.46
CA VAL A 80 14.26 7.70 -7.83
C VAL A 80 14.73 6.36 -7.18
N CYS A 81 14.34 5.15 -7.60
CA CYS A 81 14.81 3.84 -7.08
C CYS A 81 14.36 2.68 -8.02
N SER A 82 15.05 1.52 -8.17
CA SER A 82 14.55 0.34 -8.95
C SER A 82 15.50 -0.89 -9.06
N ASP A 83 14.97 -2.06 -9.44
CA ASP A 83 15.45 -3.41 -9.11
C ASP A 83 15.99 -4.24 -10.32
N LEU A 84 17.28 -4.16 -10.73
CA LEU A 84 17.76 -4.84 -11.96
C LEU A 84 19.18 -5.51 -11.96
N PRO A 85 19.55 -6.35 -12.96
CA PRO A 85 20.83 -7.07 -13.09
C PRO A 85 22.06 -6.31 -13.63
N ASP A 86 23.26 -6.81 -13.28
CA ASP A 86 24.58 -6.32 -13.73
C ASP A 86 25.20 -7.18 -14.85
N HIS A 87 25.16 -6.69 -16.10
CA HIS A 87 25.91 -7.25 -17.24
C HIS A 87 26.63 -6.16 -18.08
N PHE A 88 27.04 -5.02 -17.52
CA PHE A 88 27.90 -4.04 -18.22
C PHE A 88 28.76 -3.19 -17.28
N HIS A 89 29.92 -3.71 -16.86
CA HIS A 89 30.93 -2.93 -16.13
C HIS A 89 32.36 -3.11 -16.69
N GLN A 90 32.63 -2.44 -17.80
CA GLN A 90 33.95 -1.88 -18.15
C GLN A 90 33.71 -0.67 -19.04
N ILE A 91 33.92 0.56 -18.53
CA ILE A 91 34.39 1.77 -19.25
C ILE A 91 34.31 3.02 -18.34
N LEU A 92 35.48 3.62 -18.11
CA LEU A 92 35.82 5.01 -17.77
C LEU A 92 35.42 5.64 -16.42
N GLN A 93 36.48 6.03 -15.70
CA GLN A 93 36.54 7.18 -14.79
C GLN A 93 36.74 8.46 -15.62
N GLN A 94 36.07 9.58 -15.28
CA GLN A 94 36.57 10.95 -15.54
C GLN A 94 36.03 11.94 -14.49
N PRO A 95 36.83 12.93 -14.06
CA PRO A 95 36.37 14.04 -13.23
C PRO A 95 35.88 15.22 -14.08
N SER A 96 34.84 15.92 -13.63
CA SER A 96 34.47 17.24 -14.17
C SER A 96 33.87 18.14 -13.09
N SER A 97 34.31 19.40 -13.07
CA SER A 97 34.13 20.36 -11.99
C SER A 97 32.93 21.31 -12.18
N LEU A 98 32.62 22.05 -11.11
CA LEU A 98 31.67 23.17 -10.96
C LEU A 98 30.17 22.81 -10.98
N PHE A 99 29.56 23.02 -9.80
CA PHE A 99 28.16 23.12 -9.38
C PHE A 99 27.09 22.39 -10.21
N GLN A 100 26.58 21.29 -9.62
CA GLN A 100 25.83 20.24 -10.32
C GLN A 100 24.75 19.65 -9.41
N HIS A 101 23.49 19.79 -9.80
CA HIS A 101 22.33 19.30 -9.03
C HIS A 101 22.07 17.81 -9.29
N LEU A 102 21.57 17.08 -8.29
CA LEU A 102 21.93 15.67 -8.06
C LEU A 102 20.74 14.78 -7.70
N MET A 103 20.25 13.99 -8.66
CA MET A 103 19.28 12.94 -8.37
C MET A 103 20.00 11.63 -7.98
N LEU A 104 19.36 10.75 -7.23
CA LEU A 104 19.99 9.54 -6.64
C LEU A 104 18.99 8.39 -6.59
N PHE A 105 19.40 7.11 -6.72
CA PHE A 105 18.45 5.99 -6.69
C PHE A 105 18.77 4.92 -5.63
N VAL A 106 17.94 3.87 -5.49
CA VAL A 106 18.19 2.75 -4.59
C VAL A 106 17.58 1.47 -5.20
N ARG A 107 18.36 0.44 -5.52
CA ARG A 107 17.89 -0.92 -5.87
C ARG A 107 17.23 -1.63 -4.69
N ASN A 108 16.46 -2.69 -4.93
CA ASN A 108 15.99 -3.54 -3.85
C ASN A 108 15.75 -5.00 -4.32
N LEU A 109 16.80 -5.81 -4.17
CA LEU A 109 16.83 -7.21 -4.63
C LEU A 109 15.68 -8.07 -4.06
N ARG A 110 15.22 -9.02 -4.88
CA ARG A 110 14.52 -10.22 -4.41
C ARG A 110 15.53 -11.36 -4.23
N ASN A 111 15.29 -12.21 -3.25
CA ASN A 111 16.18 -13.32 -2.87
C ASN A 111 16.19 -14.51 -3.87
N ASP A 112 15.37 -14.48 -4.92
CA ASP A 112 15.12 -15.60 -5.83
C ASP A 112 15.92 -15.56 -7.15
N HIS A 113 16.66 -14.49 -7.45
CA HIS A 113 17.54 -14.45 -8.63
C HIS A 113 18.86 -15.21 -8.35
N PRO A 114 19.14 -16.36 -9.01
CA PRO A 114 20.24 -17.25 -8.65
C PRO A 114 21.64 -16.69 -8.96
N GLU A 115 21.73 -15.61 -9.73
CA GLU A 115 22.98 -15.01 -10.22
C GLU A 115 23.77 -14.23 -9.15
N TYR A 116 23.19 -13.97 -7.97
CA TYR A 116 23.77 -13.04 -6.96
C TYR A 116 24.37 -13.71 -5.72
N ALA A 117 24.37 -15.05 -5.63
CA ALA A 117 24.76 -15.76 -4.41
C ALA A 117 26.27 -15.69 -4.04
N GLY A 118 27.13 -15.05 -4.84
CA GLY A 118 28.58 -15.27 -4.80
C GLY A 118 29.51 -14.13 -4.33
N THR A 119 29.19 -12.85 -4.55
CA THR A 119 30.26 -11.81 -4.62
C THR A 119 29.99 -10.46 -3.94
N TYR A 120 28.80 -10.21 -3.38
CA TYR A 120 28.40 -8.87 -2.91
C TYR A 120 28.12 -8.77 -1.40
N TYR A 121 29.11 -9.09 -0.57
CA TYR A 121 29.16 -8.69 0.84
C TYR A 121 30.31 -7.69 1.05
N GLN A 122 30.03 -6.39 0.86
CA GLN A 122 30.91 -5.33 1.30
C GLN A 122 30.09 -4.30 2.07
N ASN A 123 30.41 -4.14 3.35
CA ASN A 123 29.82 -3.13 4.24
C ASN A 123 30.33 -1.75 3.80
N GLY A 124 29.68 -1.16 2.79
CA GLY A 124 30.10 0.09 2.16
C GLY A 124 28.92 0.99 1.83
N PRO A 125 29.18 2.29 1.57
CA PRO A 125 28.13 3.24 1.23
C PRO A 125 27.43 2.85 -0.09
N PRO A 126 26.18 3.31 -0.29
CA PRO A 126 25.43 3.09 -1.53
C PRO A 126 26.21 3.51 -2.78
N LYS A 127 26.21 2.66 -3.83
CA LYS A 127 27.02 2.87 -5.04
C LYS A 127 26.25 3.65 -6.10
N VAL A 128 26.84 4.70 -6.67
CA VAL A 128 26.23 5.47 -7.78
C VAL A 128 26.38 4.70 -9.10
N ILE A 129 25.26 4.32 -9.70
CA ILE A 129 25.18 3.73 -11.03
C ILE A 129 25.08 4.86 -12.07
N PRO A 130 25.96 4.90 -13.10
CA PRO A 130 25.87 5.90 -14.16
C PRO A 130 24.63 5.68 -15.03
N ILE A 131 24.04 6.76 -15.54
CA ILE A 131 23.00 6.63 -16.57
C ILE A 131 23.62 5.97 -17.81
N MET A 132 22.98 4.91 -18.32
CA MET A 132 23.42 4.22 -19.53
C MET A 132 22.67 4.76 -20.75
N VAL A 133 23.39 5.25 -21.75
CA VAL A 133 22.81 5.55 -23.06
C VAL A 133 22.45 4.22 -23.75
N PRO A 134 21.21 4.02 -24.23
CA PRO A 134 20.86 2.89 -25.08
C PRO A 134 21.81 2.80 -26.29
N PRO A 135 22.37 1.64 -26.65
CA PRO A 135 23.37 1.54 -27.74
C PRO A 135 22.91 2.03 -29.12
N ALA A 136 21.59 2.11 -29.34
CA ALA A 136 20.98 2.63 -30.57
C ALA A 136 20.85 4.16 -30.60
N LEU A 137 21.06 4.85 -29.48
CA LEU A 137 21.05 6.31 -29.40
C LEU A 137 22.48 6.86 -29.48
N LYS A 138 22.68 7.88 -30.31
CA LYS A 138 23.94 8.61 -30.44
C LYS A 138 24.25 9.41 -29.16
N LYS A 139 25.52 9.80 -28.99
CA LYS A 139 25.94 10.71 -27.90
C LYS A 139 25.31 12.11 -28.01
N GLU A 140 25.15 12.60 -29.23
CA GLU A 140 24.35 13.80 -29.52
C GLU A 140 22.93 13.34 -29.81
N LEU A 141 22.00 13.78 -28.97
CA LEU A 141 20.64 13.26 -28.98
C LEU A 141 19.70 14.19 -29.75
N ASP A 142 19.55 13.93 -31.04
CA ASP A 142 18.55 14.57 -31.88
C ASP A 142 17.17 13.89 -31.78
N MET A 143 16.12 14.62 -32.16
CA MET A 143 14.73 14.16 -32.11
C MET A 143 14.45 13.01 -33.10
N GLU A 144 15.10 13.02 -34.27
CA GLU A 144 14.94 11.99 -35.28
C GLU A 144 15.45 10.64 -34.78
N SER A 145 16.61 10.62 -34.14
CA SER A 145 17.23 9.44 -33.51
C SER A 145 16.37 8.89 -32.36
N LEU A 146 15.78 9.77 -31.54
CA LEU A 146 14.90 9.33 -30.45
C LEU A 146 13.55 8.80 -30.96
N THR A 147 13.00 9.43 -32.00
CA THR A 147 11.78 8.94 -32.68
C THR A 147 12.03 7.58 -33.33
N ALA A 148 13.11 7.44 -34.09
CA ALA A 148 13.50 6.18 -34.70
C ALA A 148 13.75 5.07 -33.66
N TYR A 149 14.35 5.41 -32.52
CA TYR A 149 14.51 4.48 -31.39
C TYR A 149 13.17 4.02 -30.83
N ILE A 150 12.22 4.94 -30.58
CA ILE A 150 10.89 4.62 -30.04
C ILE A 150 10.03 3.87 -31.06
N ASP A 151 10.12 4.22 -32.34
CA ASP A 151 9.44 3.50 -33.43
C ASP A 151 9.98 2.07 -33.57
N GLU A 152 11.28 1.86 -33.45
CA GLU A 152 11.86 0.50 -33.41
C GLU A 152 11.47 -0.25 -32.14
N LEU A 153 11.43 0.43 -30.99
CA LEU A 153 10.93 -0.11 -29.72
C LEU A 153 9.51 -0.67 -29.87
N CYS A 154 8.63 0.11 -30.50
CA CYS A 154 7.24 -0.27 -30.78
C CYS A 154 7.13 -1.55 -31.62
N LYS A 155 8.08 -1.79 -32.53
CA LYS A 155 8.12 -3.00 -33.39
C LYS A 155 8.66 -4.24 -32.66
N VAL A 156 9.56 -4.07 -31.69
CA VAL A 156 10.25 -5.19 -31.02
C VAL A 156 9.65 -5.57 -29.65
N ALA A 157 8.99 -4.64 -28.95
CA ALA A 157 8.51 -4.85 -27.59
C ALA A 157 7.57 -6.08 -27.42
N PRO A 158 6.64 -6.37 -28.34
CA PRO A 158 5.82 -7.60 -28.26
C PRO A 158 6.63 -8.88 -28.47
N LYS A 159 7.60 -8.85 -29.40
CA LYS A 159 8.30 -10.04 -29.91
C LYS A 159 9.25 -10.67 -28.90
N LYS A 160 9.68 -9.91 -27.89
CA LYS A 160 10.59 -10.40 -26.86
C LYS A 160 9.91 -10.26 -25.50
N ALA A 161 9.27 -11.36 -25.08
CA ALA A 161 8.70 -11.52 -23.74
C ALA A 161 9.67 -11.06 -22.62
N ASN A 162 10.97 -11.24 -22.85
CA ASN A 162 12.02 -10.92 -21.89
C ASN A 162 12.94 -9.75 -22.34
N ILE A 163 12.48 -8.73 -23.09
CA ILE A 163 13.26 -7.47 -23.08
C ILE A 163 13.13 -6.87 -21.70
N HIS A 164 14.22 -6.97 -20.99
CA HIS A 164 14.45 -6.38 -19.71
C HIS A 164 15.27 -5.10 -19.94
N TYR A 165 14.61 -3.94 -19.99
CA TYR A 165 15.29 -2.66 -20.15
C TYR A 165 16.03 -2.31 -18.86
N PRO A 166 17.36 -2.08 -18.88
CA PRO A 166 18.03 -1.51 -17.73
C PRO A 166 17.39 -0.17 -17.38
N LEU A 167 17.02 0.03 -16.12
CA LEU A 167 16.48 1.26 -15.54
C LEU A 167 17.33 2.46 -15.97
N ALA A 168 18.65 2.32 -15.93
CA ALA A 168 19.57 3.35 -16.42
C ALA A 168 19.29 3.78 -17.87
N GLN A 169 18.95 2.84 -18.75
CA GLN A 169 18.52 3.13 -20.13
C GLN A 169 17.08 3.67 -20.19
N HIS A 170 16.16 3.13 -19.39
CA HIS A 170 14.77 3.56 -19.35
C HIS A 170 14.62 5.03 -18.92
N ILE A 171 15.30 5.35 -17.81
CA ILE A 171 15.44 6.69 -17.23
C ILE A 171 16.17 7.64 -18.16
N TYR A 172 17.22 7.18 -18.86
CA TYR A 172 17.88 8.00 -19.88
C TYR A 172 16.88 8.48 -20.92
N VAL A 173 16.01 7.58 -21.41
CA VAL A 173 15.00 7.90 -22.42
C VAL A 173 13.92 8.83 -21.86
N ILE A 174 13.38 8.59 -20.66
CA ILE A 174 12.41 9.50 -20.04
C ILE A 174 13.00 10.91 -19.86
N LYS A 175 14.20 11.01 -19.25
CA LYS A 175 14.94 12.28 -19.11
C LYS A 175 15.14 12.97 -20.45
N SER A 176 15.51 12.20 -21.47
CA SER A 176 15.78 12.69 -22.82
C SER A 176 14.54 13.29 -23.46
N ILE A 177 13.39 12.60 -23.41
CA ILE A 177 12.12 13.11 -23.93
C ILE A 177 11.71 14.38 -23.17
N LEU A 178 11.76 14.38 -21.84
CA LEU A 178 11.38 15.55 -21.03
C LEU A 178 12.32 16.75 -21.24
N ALA A 179 13.57 16.53 -21.65
CA ALA A 179 14.50 17.60 -22.02
C ALA A 179 14.27 18.17 -23.44
N MET A 180 13.50 17.47 -24.31
CA MET A 180 13.16 17.96 -25.65
C MET A 180 12.07 19.02 -25.62
N LYS A 181 12.47 20.25 -25.26
CA LYS A 181 11.63 21.46 -25.31
C LYS A 181 11.54 22.11 -26.70
N ALA A 182 12.30 21.60 -27.68
CA ALA A 182 12.22 22.06 -29.07
C ALA A 182 10.93 21.60 -29.79
N LEU A 183 10.18 20.68 -29.18
CA LEU A 183 8.86 20.26 -29.64
C LEU A 183 7.79 21.13 -29.00
N ALA A 184 6.71 21.40 -29.74
CA ALA A 184 5.46 21.83 -29.12
C ALA A 184 5.01 20.80 -28.07
N LYS A 185 4.34 21.24 -27.00
CA LYS A 185 3.85 20.42 -25.86
C LYS A 185 3.26 19.06 -26.29
N GLU A 186 2.45 19.06 -27.35
CA GLU A 186 1.81 17.87 -27.91
C GLU A 186 2.81 16.85 -28.48
N GLY A 187 3.90 17.31 -29.12
CA GLY A 187 4.97 16.44 -29.62
C GLY A 187 5.69 15.68 -28.50
N THR A 188 6.10 16.38 -27.44
CA THR A 188 6.78 15.76 -26.28
C THR A 188 5.85 14.80 -25.54
N TYR A 189 4.58 15.16 -25.35
CA TYR A 189 3.57 14.28 -24.76
C TYR A 189 3.37 12.99 -25.59
N ASN A 190 3.17 13.14 -26.90
CA ASN A 190 2.99 12.00 -27.79
C ASN A 190 4.21 11.07 -27.79
N LEU A 191 5.43 11.62 -27.77
CA LEU A 191 6.65 10.84 -27.74
C LEU A 191 6.82 10.08 -26.40
N LEU A 192 6.59 10.76 -25.27
CA LEU A 192 6.69 10.15 -23.94
C LEU A 192 5.64 9.06 -23.76
N LEU A 193 4.37 9.33 -24.08
CA LEU A 193 3.31 8.36 -23.87
C LEU A 193 3.45 7.13 -24.78
N ARG A 194 3.90 7.29 -26.03
CA ARG A 194 4.25 6.15 -26.90
C ARG A 194 5.37 5.31 -26.31
N TYR A 195 6.39 5.94 -25.74
CA TYR A 195 7.49 5.23 -25.08
C TYR A 195 7.00 4.46 -23.84
N ILE A 196 6.23 5.09 -22.96
CA ILE A 196 5.67 4.46 -21.75
C ILE A 196 4.71 3.31 -22.11
N ILE A 197 3.87 3.44 -23.14
CA ILE A 197 3.05 2.33 -23.62
C ILE A 197 3.96 1.19 -24.11
N ALA A 198 4.97 1.47 -24.94
CA ALA A 198 5.86 0.44 -25.47
C ALA A 198 6.67 -0.30 -24.37
N THR A 199 7.06 0.36 -23.28
CA THR A 199 7.80 -0.27 -22.17
C THR A 199 6.92 -0.86 -21.06
N SER A 200 5.71 -0.34 -20.86
CA SER A 200 4.87 -0.65 -19.70
C SER A 200 3.54 -1.34 -20.07
N PHE A 201 3.28 -1.68 -21.34
CA PHE A 201 2.00 -2.28 -21.75
C PHE A 201 1.61 -3.54 -20.96
N ARG A 202 2.56 -4.38 -20.53
CA ARG A 202 2.27 -5.57 -19.72
C ARG A 202 1.90 -5.24 -18.28
N LYS A 203 2.51 -4.21 -17.70
CA LYS A 203 2.12 -3.65 -16.40
C LYS A 203 0.67 -3.16 -16.47
N ILE A 204 0.34 -2.36 -17.50
CA ILE A 204 -1.01 -1.85 -17.76
C ILE A 204 -2.00 -3.01 -18.01
N ALA A 205 -1.65 -3.96 -18.89
CA ALA A 205 -2.49 -5.12 -19.21
C ALA A 205 -2.70 -6.05 -18.00
N GLY A 206 -1.67 -6.29 -17.19
CA GLY A 206 -1.72 -7.13 -16.00
C GLY A 206 -2.52 -6.50 -14.87
N GLN A 207 -2.44 -5.17 -14.70
CA GLN A 207 -3.37 -4.42 -13.85
C GLN A 207 -4.81 -4.60 -14.36
N PHE A 208 -5.07 -4.24 -15.62
CA PHE A 208 -6.41 -4.31 -16.21
C PHE A 208 -7.03 -5.72 -16.10
N GLN A 209 -6.28 -6.78 -16.44
CA GLN A 209 -6.77 -8.16 -16.34
C GLN A 209 -7.10 -8.57 -14.91
N ARG A 210 -6.29 -8.16 -13.92
CA ARG A 210 -6.50 -8.49 -12.50
C ARG A 210 -7.68 -7.75 -11.89
N VAL A 211 -7.85 -6.47 -12.18
CA VAL A 211 -8.78 -5.61 -11.43
C VAL A 211 -10.05 -5.24 -12.20
N SER A 212 -10.01 -5.15 -13.53
CA SER A 212 -11.12 -4.56 -14.31
C SER A 212 -12.34 -5.47 -14.48
N LYS A 213 -12.20 -6.80 -14.37
CA LYS A 213 -13.31 -7.71 -14.70
C LYS A 213 -14.60 -7.43 -13.90
N PRO A 214 -14.58 -7.31 -12.55
CA PRO A 214 -15.80 -7.02 -11.78
C PRO A 214 -16.45 -5.69 -12.16
N TYR A 215 -15.65 -4.63 -12.34
CA TYR A 215 -16.15 -3.30 -12.72
C TYR A 215 -16.77 -3.30 -14.12
N MET A 216 -16.10 -3.92 -15.11
CA MET A 216 -16.64 -4.06 -16.47
C MET A 216 -17.91 -4.90 -16.51
N ASP A 217 -17.96 -6.02 -15.80
CA ASP A 217 -19.13 -6.90 -15.78
C ASP A 217 -20.31 -6.21 -15.06
N SER A 218 -20.05 -5.41 -14.02
CA SER A 218 -21.07 -4.57 -13.36
C SER A 218 -21.58 -3.44 -14.27
N LEU A 219 -20.69 -2.70 -14.95
CA LEU A 219 -21.09 -1.67 -15.93
C LEU A 219 -21.96 -2.27 -17.06
N ARG A 220 -21.62 -3.46 -17.57
CA ARG A 220 -22.43 -4.18 -18.57
C ARG A 220 -23.81 -4.61 -18.07
N LYS A 221 -23.95 -4.96 -16.79
CA LYS A 221 -25.27 -5.22 -16.18
C LYS A 221 -26.09 -3.94 -16.03
N ALA A 222 -25.43 -2.80 -15.79
CA ALA A 222 -26.12 -1.51 -15.72
C ALA A 222 -26.74 -1.11 -17.06
N SER A 223 -26.17 -1.56 -18.20
CA SER A 223 -26.70 -1.29 -19.54
C SER A 223 -28.15 -1.70 -19.76
N SER A 224 -28.64 -2.77 -19.11
CA SER A 224 -30.05 -3.20 -19.22
C SER A 224 -31.01 -2.46 -18.30
N ASN A 225 -30.50 -1.65 -17.37
CA ASN A 225 -31.28 -1.04 -16.29
C ASN A 225 -30.99 0.47 -16.14
N LEU A 226 -30.45 1.14 -17.17
CA LEU A 226 -30.13 2.56 -17.11
C LEU A 226 -31.37 3.40 -16.70
N PRO A 227 -31.21 4.41 -15.82
CA PRO A 227 -32.35 5.16 -15.28
C PRO A 227 -33.22 5.79 -16.37
N THR A 228 -34.53 5.59 -16.26
CA THR A 228 -35.54 6.22 -17.13
C THR A 228 -35.90 7.63 -16.64
N GLU A 229 -36.77 8.31 -17.39
CA GLU A 229 -36.98 9.77 -17.45
C GLU A 229 -37.23 10.59 -16.15
N ASN A 230 -37.29 9.97 -14.98
CA ASN A 230 -37.73 10.63 -13.74
C ASN A 230 -36.60 11.02 -12.77
N SER A 231 -35.34 10.65 -13.04
CA SER A 231 -34.19 11.08 -12.21
C SER A 231 -33.84 12.56 -12.46
N PRO A 232 -33.78 13.42 -11.41
CA PRO A 232 -33.32 14.80 -11.56
C PRO A 232 -31.81 14.84 -11.81
N PHE A 233 -31.39 15.42 -12.93
CA PHE A 233 -29.97 15.63 -13.21
C PHE A 233 -29.42 16.79 -12.35
N PRO A 234 -28.21 16.70 -11.78
CA PRO A 234 -27.60 17.79 -11.02
C PRO A 234 -27.53 19.07 -11.86
N GLU A 235 -27.81 20.24 -11.28
CA GLU A 235 -27.74 21.51 -12.01
C GLU A 235 -26.32 21.79 -12.53
N ALA A 236 -26.23 22.36 -13.73
CA ALA A 236 -24.95 22.62 -14.37
C ALA A 236 -24.23 23.80 -13.70
N LYS A 237 -23.35 23.51 -12.71
CA LYS A 237 -22.22 24.38 -12.39
C LYS A 237 -21.51 24.79 -13.70
N VAL A 238 -21.22 26.09 -13.81
CA VAL A 238 -20.60 26.68 -15.00
C VAL A 238 -19.11 26.35 -15.00
N ASP A 239 -18.59 26.04 -16.20
CA ASP A 239 -17.20 25.71 -16.52
C ASP A 239 -16.73 24.31 -16.07
N ASP A 240 -16.56 23.41 -17.04
CA ASP A 240 -15.76 22.18 -16.90
C ASP A 240 -14.80 22.05 -18.09
N THR A 241 -13.54 22.39 -17.81
CA THR A 241 -12.44 22.33 -18.79
C THR A 241 -12.08 20.91 -19.20
N ALA A 242 -12.42 19.88 -18.41
CA ALA A 242 -12.17 18.48 -18.74
C ALA A 242 -13.19 17.93 -19.75
N ASP A 243 -14.48 18.31 -19.63
CA ASP A 243 -15.50 18.03 -20.67
C ASP A 243 -15.07 18.64 -22.02
N SER A 244 -14.55 19.88 -21.97
CA SER A 244 -13.98 20.60 -23.12
C SER A 244 -12.81 19.84 -23.77
N GLU A 245 -11.85 19.39 -22.97
CA GLU A 245 -10.68 18.67 -23.45
C GLU A 245 -11.04 17.31 -24.05
N PHE A 246 -11.98 16.59 -23.42
CA PHE A 246 -12.49 15.32 -23.96
C PHE A 246 -13.10 15.51 -25.34
N LEU A 247 -13.96 16.51 -25.52
CA LEU A 247 -14.60 16.81 -26.80
C LEU A 247 -13.61 17.29 -27.87
N ARG A 248 -12.52 17.97 -27.48
CA ARG A 248 -11.39 18.28 -28.36
C ARG A 248 -10.67 17.02 -28.85
N LEU A 249 -10.43 16.05 -27.98
CA LEU A 249 -9.81 14.76 -28.34
C LEU A 249 -10.76 13.89 -29.19
N TRP A 250 -12.06 13.88 -28.89
CA TRP A 250 -13.13 13.26 -29.69
C TRP A 250 -13.16 13.80 -31.12
N SER A 251 -12.86 15.10 -31.28
CA SER A 251 -12.79 15.80 -32.56
C SER A 251 -11.53 15.47 -33.39
N THR A 252 -10.64 14.58 -32.93
CA THR A 252 -9.50 14.09 -33.73
C THR A 252 -9.87 13.00 -34.74
N ARG A 253 -9.09 12.87 -35.82
CA ARG A 253 -9.31 11.92 -36.92
C ARG A 253 -9.36 10.44 -36.51
N PHE A 254 -8.78 10.09 -35.36
CA PHE A 254 -8.69 8.70 -34.89
C PHE A 254 -10.03 8.13 -34.41
N VAL A 255 -11.05 8.99 -34.25
CA VAL A 255 -12.36 8.66 -33.69
C VAL A 255 -13.45 8.74 -34.77
N GLN A 256 -13.08 8.87 -36.05
CA GLN A 256 -14.03 9.12 -37.15
C GLN A 256 -15.14 8.04 -37.23
N ASP A 257 -14.76 6.76 -37.25
CA ASP A 257 -15.69 5.63 -37.30
C ASP A 257 -16.67 5.59 -36.10
N TRP A 258 -16.31 6.22 -34.98
CA TRP A 258 -17.14 6.24 -33.77
C TRP A 258 -18.14 7.40 -33.79
N ARG A 259 -17.90 8.48 -34.54
CA ARG A 259 -18.83 9.61 -34.65
C ARG A 259 -20.15 9.24 -35.33
N GLU A 260 -20.09 8.27 -36.24
CA GLU A 260 -21.28 7.67 -36.88
C GLU A 260 -22.03 6.76 -35.90
N LYS A 261 -21.33 6.14 -34.94
CA LYS A 261 -21.89 5.27 -33.90
C LYS A 261 -22.51 6.03 -32.72
N TYR A 262 -21.99 7.21 -32.38
CA TYR A 262 -22.48 8.08 -31.30
C TYR A 262 -22.84 9.49 -31.84
N PRO A 263 -23.92 9.60 -32.65
CA PRO A 263 -24.30 10.86 -33.28
C PRO A 263 -24.70 11.97 -32.29
N ILE A 264 -25.27 11.64 -31.12
CA ILE A 264 -25.61 12.65 -30.09
C ILE A 264 -24.33 13.21 -29.47
N ILE A 265 -23.37 12.38 -29.09
CA ILE A 265 -22.07 12.83 -28.54
C ILE A 265 -21.29 13.64 -29.59
N ASN A 266 -21.31 13.22 -30.85
CA ASN A 266 -20.72 13.98 -31.95
C ASN A 266 -21.45 15.32 -32.21
N GLY A 267 -22.77 15.36 -32.06
CA GLY A 267 -23.56 16.59 -32.09
C GLY A 267 -23.19 17.54 -30.96
N LEU A 268 -23.03 17.03 -29.74
CA LEU A 268 -22.56 17.79 -28.57
C LEU A 268 -21.14 18.33 -28.79
N ALA A 269 -20.22 17.55 -29.37
CA ALA A 269 -18.88 18.03 -29.74
C ALA A 269 -18.94 19.26 -30.67
N ALA A 270 -19.82 19.24 -31.67
CA ALA A 270 -20.03 20.36 -32.59
C ALA A 270 -20.78 21.55 -31.97
N GLN A 271 -21.63 21.31 -30.96
CA GLN A 271 -22.27 22.37 -30.17
C GLN A 271 -21.29 23.05 -29.21
N PHE A 272 -20.37 22.28 -28.60
CA PHE A 272 -19.41 22.79 -27.63
C PHE A 272 -18.46 23.87 -28.21
N VAL A 273 -18.14 23.77 -29.50
CA VAL A 273 -17.40 24.79 -30.25
C VAL A 273 -18.15 26.14 -30.31
N LYS A 274 -19.47 26.13 -30.15
CA LYS A 274 -20.34 27.32 -30.16
C LYS A 274 -20.75 27.76 -28.76
N ASP A 275 -20.93 26.81 -27.84
CA ASP A 275 -21.31 27.04 -26.45
C ASP A 275 -20.52 26.10 -25.52
N PRO A 276 -19.46 26.60 -24.85
CA PRO A 276 -18.71 25.85 -23.85
C PRO A 276 -19.52 25.43 -22.61
N LYS A 277 -20.79 25.86 -22.47
CA LYS A 277 -21.70 25.44 -21.40
C LYS A 277 -22.54 24.21 -21.78
N ALA A 278 -22.41 23.70 -23.01
CA ALA A 278 -23.09 22.48 -23.45
C ALA A 278 -22.62 21.28 -22.61
N ARG A 279 -23.57 20.55 -21.99
CA ARG A 279 -23.24 19.38 -21.17
C ARG A 279 -22.93 18.17 -22.05
N LEU A 280 -21.79 17.51 -21.81
CA LEU A 280 -21.48 16.23 -22.43
C LEU A 280 -22.42 15.10 -21.96
N TYR A 281 -22.83 15.14 -20.68
CA TYR A 281 -23.80 14.20 -20.11
C TYR A 281 -25.17 14.85 -19.89
N SER A 282 -26.18 14.30 -20.57
CA SER A 282 -27.58 14.72 -20.55
C SER A 282 -28.50 13.50 -20.58
N ARG A 283 -29.82 13.74 -20.60
CA ARG A 283 -30.82 12.68 -20.78
C ARG A 283 -30.70 12.00 -22.15
N GLU A 284 -30.44 12.81 -23.17
CA GLU A 284 -30.31 12.42 -24.56
C GLU A 284 -29.00 11.65 -24.79
N SER A 285 -27.89 12.10 -24.20
CA SER A 285 -26.59 11.42 -24.35
C SER A 285 -26.40 10.22 -23.40
N LEU A 286 -27.25 10.01 -22.39
CA LEU A 286 -27.14 8.94 -21.38
C LEU A 286 -26.74 7.56 -21.96
N ILE A 287 -27.49 7.09 -22.96
CA ILE A 287 -27.33 5.74 -23.51
C ILE A 287 -26.07 5.65 -24.39
N GLU A 288 -25.82 6.67 -25.22
CA GLU A 288 -24.59 6.76 -26.02
C GLU A 288 -23.35 6.85 -25.13
N PHE A 289 -23.40 7.64 -24.06
CA PHE A 289 -22.28 7.89 -23.15
C PHE A 289 -21.91 6.62 -22.36
N HIS A 290 -22.91 5.90 -21.86
CA HIS A 290 -22.69 4.60 -21.23
C HIS A 290 -22.09 3.57 -22.20
N SER A 291 -22.64 3.49 -23.41
CA SER A 291 -22.14 2.60 -24.47
C SER A 291 -20.70 2.96 -24.86
N LEU A 292 -20.41 4.25 -24.99
CA LEU A 292 -19.08 4.77 -25.28
C LEU A 292 -18.04 4.37 -24.23
N ILE A 293 -18.36 4.46 -22.94
CA ILE A 293 -17.49 3.99 -21.85
C ILE A 293 -17.15 2.51 -22.02
N LEU A 294 -18.17 1.66 -22.25
CA LEU A 294 -17.99 0.23 -22.42
C LEU A 294 -17.14 -0.13 -23.65
N ASP A 295 -17.40 0.55 -24.77
CA ASP A 295 -16.65 0.35 -26.00
C ASP A 295 -15.20 0.85 -25.87
N LEU A 296 -14.95 2.02 -25.27
CA LEU A 296 -13.58 2.50 -24.99
C LEU A 296 -12.80 1.50 -24.13
N LEU A 297 -13.40 1.02 -23.03
CA LEU A 297 -12.79 0.01 -22.15
C LEU A 297 -12.51 -1.31 -22.88
N GLN A 298 -13.43 -1.75 -23.74
CA GLN A 298 -13.29 -2.98 -24.50
C GLN A 298 -12.20 -2.86 -25.59
N HIS A 299 -12.19 -1.76 -26.36
CA HIS A 299 -11.18 -1.51 -27.38
C HIS A 299 -9.78 -1.27 -26.79
N PHE A 300 -9.67 -0.64 -25.62
CA PHE A 300 -8.42 -0.52 -24.86
C PHE A 300 -7.92 -1.91 -24.40
N ARG A 301 -8.80 -2.71 -23.78
CA ARG A 301 -8.52 -4.10 -23.38
C ARG A 301 -8.05 -4.95 -24.55
N ASP A 302 -8.74 -4.90 -25.68
CA ASP A 302 -8.44 -5.74 -26.84
C ASP A 302 -7.13 -5.31 -27.51
N SER A 303 -6.83 -4.01 -27.53
CA SER A 303 -5.54 -3.52 -28.04
C SER A 303 -4.38 -3.94 -27.14
N LEU A 304 -4.54 -3.93 -25.81
CA LEU A 304 -3.58 -4.47 -24.85
C LEU A 304 -3.41 -6.00 -25.00
N ALA A 305 -4.51 -6.74 -25.14
CA ALA A 305 -4.49 -8.19 -25.31
C ALA A 305 -3.81 -8.58 -26.62
N GLN A 306 -4.14 -7.90 -27.72
CA GLN A 306 -3.49 -8.06 -29.01
C GLN A 306 -1.98 -7.77 -28.89
N LEU A 307 -1.57 -6.64 -28.32
CA LEU A 307 -0.15 -6.32 -28.14
C LEU A 307 0.60 -7.39 -27.31
N ASN A 308 -0.07 -8.01 -26.32
CA ASN A 308 0.50 -9.09 -25.52
C ASN A 308 0.54 -10.46 -26.22
N MET A 309 -0.32 -10.72 -27.20
CA MET A 309 -0.36 -11.99 -27.96
C MET A 309 0.70 -12.08 -29.08
N HIS A 310 1.26 -10.96 -29.55
CA HIS A 310 2.09 -10.90 -30.77
C HIS A 310 3.56 -11.29 -30.60
N SER A 311 3.87 -12.26 -29.73
CA SER A 311 5.23 -12.59 -29.30
C SER A 311 6.08 -13.42 -30.28
N GLY A 312 5.93 -13.26 -31.59
CA GLY A 312 6.82 -13.96 -32.54
C GLY A 312 6.65 -13.74 -34.04
N SER A 313 5.42 -13.77 -34.59
CA SER A 313 5.22 -14.04 -36.03
C SER A 313 4.65 -12.90 -36.88
N GLN A 314 4.17 -11.79 -36.30
CA GLN A 314 3.43 -10.78 -37.06
C GLN A 314 4.27 -9.61 -37.62
N PRO A 315 3.75 -8.91 -38.67
CA PRO A 315 4.39 -7.73 -39.25
C PRO A 315 4.61 -6.63 -38.20
N PRO A 316 5.74 -5.90 -38.26
CA PRO A 316 6.03 -4.79 -37.34
C PRO A 316 4.90 -3.74 -37.27
N ASP A 317 4.25 -3.45 -38.40
CA ASP A 317 3.22 -2.41 -38.52
C ASP A 317 1.98 -2.68 -37.65
N MET A 318 1.66 -3.95 -37.39
CA MET A 318 0.56 -4.32 -36.49
C MET A 318 0.87 -3.92 -35.05
N CYS A 319 2.12 -4.05 -34.60
CA CYS A 319 2.53 -3.65 -33.25
C CYS A 319 2.40 -2.13 -33.07
N THR A 320 2.86 -1.36 -34.06
CA THR A 320 2.68 0.10 -34.12
C THR A 320 1.20 0.50 -34.10
N LYS A 321 0.34 -0.21 -34.84
CA LYS A 321 -1.11 0.00 -34.83
C LYS A 321 -1.73 -0.25 -33.46
N HIS A 322 -1.37 -1.33 -32.78
CA HIS A 322 -1.89 -1.61 -31.43
C HIS A 322 -1.42 -0.58 -30.39
N ILE A 323 -0.18 -0.10 -30.48
CA ILE A 323 0.33 0.98 -29.61
C ILE A 323 -0.40 2.30 -29.89
N ALA A 324 -0.63 2.65 -31.15
CA ALA A 324 -1.44 3.81 -31.52
C ALA A 324 -2.88 3.72 -31.00
N ASN A 325 -3.50 2.54 -31.08
CA ASN A 325 -4.82 2.28 -30.51
C ASN A 325 -4.83 2.44 -28.97
N ILE A 326 -3.86 1.86 -28.25
CA ILE A 326 -3.73 2.01 -26.79
C ILE A 326 -3.57 3.49 -26.42
N PHE A 327 -2.76 4.23 -27.17
CA PHE A 327 -2.59 5.68 -27.01
C PHE A 327 -3.92 6.43 -27.16
N VAL A 328 -4.68 6.19 -28.23
CA VAL A 328 -5.96 6.85 -28.50
C VAL A 328 -7.01 6.49 -27.45
N TYR A 329 -7.26 5.19 -27.22
CA TYR A 329 -8.32 4.76 -26.31
C TYR A 329 -7.99 5.07 -24.85
N GLY A 330 -6.72 4.91 -24.43
CA GLY A 330 -6.29 5.28 -23.09
C GLY A 330 -6.30 6.79 -22.86
N GLY A 331 -5.93 7.59 -23.87
CA GLY A 331 -6.03 9.06 -23.80
C GLY A 331 -7.47 9.55 -23.69
N LEU A 332 -8.40 8.97 -24.48
CA LEU A 332 -9.83 9.24 -24.37
C LEU A 332 -10.39 8.83 -23.01
N LEU A 333 -10.05 7.63 -22.50
CA LEU A 333 -10.46 7.18 -21.18
C LEU A 333 -9.89 8.05 -20.05
N MET A 334 -8.65 8.53 -20.16
CA MET A 334 -8.03 9.42 -19.17
C MET A 334 -8.75 10.76 -19.13
N SER A 335 -8.96 11.38 -20.29
CA SER A 335 -9.70 12.63 -20.40
C SER A 335 -11.13 12.47 -19.88
N LEU A 336 -11.82 11.38 -20.27
CA LEU A 336 -13.15 11.04 -19.79
C LEU A 336 -13.19 10.85 -18.26
N SER A 337 -12.18 10.22 -17.65
CA SER A 337 -12.13 10.00 -16.20
C SER A 337 -12.05 11.29 -15.35
N ARG A 338 -11.70 12.41 -15.98
CA ARG A 338 -11.64 13.75 -15.37
C ARG A 338 -12.92 14.56 -15.58
N THR A 339 -13.70 14.23 -16.61
CA THR A 339 -14.98 14.91 -16.91
C THR A 339 -15.93 14.86 -15.72
N ARG A 340 -16.71 15.92 -15.53
CA ARG A 340 -17.91 15.83 -14.70
C ARG A 340 -18.94 14.91 -15.32
N ALA A 341 -19.05 14.85 -16.64
CA ALA A 341 -19.92 13.92 -17.35
C ALA A 341 -19.78 12.46 -16.84
N PHE A 342 -18.55 11.99 -16.61
CA PHE A 342 -18.28 10.66 -16.07
C PHE A 342 -18.67 10.52 -14.58
N ARG A 343 -18.50 11.57 -13.77
CA ARG A 343 -18.92 11.61 -12.37
C ARG A 343 -20.45 11.58 -12.26
N ASP A 344 -21.14 12.52 -12.91
CA ASP A 344 -22.61 12.59 -13.03
C ASP A 344 -23.17 11.25 -13.55
N HIS A 345 -22.49 10.57 -14.48
CA HIS A 345 -22.89 9.25 -14.97
C HIS A 345 -22.81 8.16 -13.92
N LEU A 346 -21.65 7.98 -13.28
CA LEU A 346 -21.46 6.94 -12.25
C LEU A 346 -22.37 7.15 -11.05
N ASP A 347 -22.62 8.40 -10.64
CA ASP A 347 -23.54 8.71 -9.56
C ASP A 347 -25.00 8.39 -9.96
N ASN A 348 -25.42 8.70 -11.20
CA ASN A 348 -26.76 8.37 -11.71
C ASN A 348 -27.01 6.85 -11.84
N ILE A 349 -25.98 6.04 -12.15
CA ILE A 349 -26.11 4.57 -12.17
C ILE A 349 -25.75 3.89 -10.85
N SER A 350 -25.39 4.65 -9.81
CA SER A 350 -24.76 4.13 -8.59
C SER A 350 -25.58 3.07 -7.85
N ASP A 351 -26.92 3.14 -7.90
CA ASP A 351 -27.80 2.13 -7.30
C ASP A 351 -27.90 0.82 -8.09
N ILE A 352 -27.58 0.86 -9.39
CA ILE A 352 -27.57 -0.28 -10.30
C ILE A 352 -26.18 -0.95 -10.32
N LEU A 353 -25.13 -0.21 -9.96
CA LEU A 353 -23.79 -0.77 -9.76
C LEU A 353 -23.82 -1.76 -8.59
N ASP A 354 -23.84 -3.06 -8.92
CA ASP A 354 -23.71 -4.13 -7.95
C ASP A 354 -22.50 -3.86 -7.02
N ILE A 355 -22.66 -4.07 -5.72
CA ILE A 355 -21.57 -3.99 -4.72
C ILE A 355 -20.66 -5.25 -4.85
N ILE A 356 -20.07 -5.48 -6.03
CA ILE A 356 -19.07 -6.55 -6.28
C ILE A 356 -17.67 -6.06 -5.94
N VAL A 357 -17.54 -5.40 -4.79
CA VAL A 357 -16.27 -5.16 -4.12
C VAL A 357 -16.50 -5.30 -2.63
N GLN A 358 -16.45 -6.53 -2.10
CA GLN A 358 -15.67 -6.66 -0.87
C GLN A 358 -14.27 -6.19 -1.24
N PRO A 359 -13.70 -5.16 -0.57
CA PRO A 359 -12.39 -4.66 -0.92
C PRO A 359 -11.36 -5.74 -0.65
N THR A 360 -11.05 -6.51 -1.69
CA THR A 360 -9.74 -7.15 -1.83
C THR A 360 -8.79 -6.00 -2.09
N ILE A 361 -8.36 -5.36 -0.99
CA ILE A 361 -7.79 -4.00 -0.96
C ILE A 361 -6.79 -3.85 -2.09
N LEU A 362 -7.16 -3.02 -3.08
CA LEU A 362 -6.22 -2.55 -4.07
C LEU A 362 -5.26 -1.62 -3.30
N PRO A 363 -3.94 -1.91 -3.21
CA PRO A 363 -3.04 -1.20 -2.28
C PRO A 363 -2.72 0.28 -2.60
N TRP A 364 -3.61 0.95 -3.33
CA TRP A 364 -3.36 2.20 -4.05
C TRP A 364 -4.52 3.18 -3.82
N ASP A 365 -4.63 3.71 -2.60
CA ASP A 365 -5.44 4.89 -2.34
C ASP A 365 -4.80 6.11 -3.02
N PHE A 366 -5.36 6.55 -4.14
CA PHE A 366 -5.11 7.87 -4.68
C PHE A 366 -5.97 8.89 -3.91
N ASP A 367 -5.29 9.78 -3.17
CA ASP A 367 -5.89 10.86 -2.37
C ASP A 367 -6.36 12.01 -3.28
N GLN A 368 -7.57 12.53 -3.02
CA GLN A 368 -8.22 13.60 -3.81
C GLN A 368 -9.10 14.53 -2.96
N SER A 369 -8.53 15.07 -1.88
CA SER A 369 -9.19 16.11 -1.05
C SER A 369 -9.10 17.55 -1.61
N GLU A 370 -8.79 17.72 -2.91
CA GLU A 370 -8.67 19.03 -3.58
C GLU A 370 -9.83 19.40 -4.52
N GLU A 371 -10.74 18.48 -4.87
CA GLU A 371 -11.79 18.69 -5.89
C GLU A 371 -12.96 19.59 -5.42
N SER A 372 -12.69 20.57 -4.53
CA SER A 372 -13.72 21.47 -3.95
C SER A 372 -13.27 22.89 -3.60
N GLN A 373 -11.97 23.23 -3.64
CA GLN A 373 -11.49 24.59 -3.29
C GLN A 373 -10.28 25.05 -4.14
N SER A 374 -10.42 25.01 -5.46
CA SER A 374 -9.57 25.80 -6.37
C SER A 374 -10.44 26.74 -7.20
N VAL A 375 -10.98 27.78 -6.53
CA VAL A 375 -11.20 29.05 -7.23
C VAL A 375 -9.82 29.65 -7.40
N GLU A 376 -9.37 29.75 -8.65
CA GLU A 376 -8.09 30.38 -8.98
C GLU A 376 -8.25 31.90 -8.88
N ASP A 377 -7.82 32.48 -7.74
CA ASP A 377 -7.49 33.91 -7.65
C ASP A 377 -6.21 34.18 -8.47
N GLU A 378 -6.30 34.08 -9.80
CA GLU A 378 -5.24 34.43 -10.76
C GLU A 378 -5.26 35.93 -11.14
N ASN A 379 -5.86 36.80 -10.31
CA ASN A 379 -5.90 38.25 -10.52
C ASN A 379 -5.55 39.06 -9.26
N ASP A 380 -4.32 38.94 -8.76
CA ASP A 380 -3.68 40.02 -8.00
C ASP A 380 -2.35 40.45 -8.65
N PRO A 381 -2.36 41.52 -9.45
CA PRO A 381 -1.16 42.08 -10.07
C PRO A 381 -0.54 43.24 -9.26
N ASN A 382 -0.82 43.39 -7.95
CA ASN A 382 -0.51 44.64 -7.24
C ASN A 382 -0.02 44.48 -5.78
N ASP A 383 1.14 43.84 -5.60
CA ASP A 383 1.94 44.00 -4.36
C ASP A 383 2.47 45.45 -4.28
N GLY A 384 1.73 46.29 -3.56
CA GLY A 384 1.96 47.72 -3.43
C GLY A 384 1.41 48.29 -2.12
N SER A 385 2.11 47.99 -1.02
CA SER A 385 2.14 48.73 0.26
C SER A 385 0.99 49.70 0.60
N ALA A 386 0.12 49.35 1.56
CA ALA A 386 -0.37 50.27 2.61
C ALA A 386 -1.18 49.56 3.70
N GLU A 387 -1.10 50.08 4.93
CA GLU A 387 -2.01 49.76 6.04
C GLU A 387 -3.44 50.28 5.76
N VAL A 388 -4.48 49.57 6.21
CA VAL A 388 -5.65 50.12 6.96
C VAL A 388 -6.40 48.94 7.62
N ALA A 389 -6.93 49.16 8.83
CA ALA A 389 -7.59 48.17 9.67
C ALA A 389 -9.13 48.09 9.49
N ASN A 390 -9.71 47.08 10.17
CA ASN A 390 -11.13 46.88 10.52
C ASN A 390 -12.12 46.38 9.44
N GLY A 391 -12.70 45.20 9.73
CA GLY A 391 -13.91 44.69 9.08
C GLY A 391 -14.42 43.41 9.78
N ASN A 392 -15.56 43.49 10.46
CA ASN A 392 -16.15 42.36 11.21
C ASN A 392 -16.42 41.13 10.33
N LEU A 393 -15.99 39.95 10.77
CA LEU A 393 -16.51 38.67 10.29
C LEU A 393 -17.50 38.09 11.31
N GLN A 394 -18.75 37.92 10.88
CA GLN A 394 -19.73 37.13 11.63
C GLN A 394 -19.31 35.66 11.60
N GLN A 395 -19.32 35.00 12.76
CA GLN A 395 -19.09 33.56 12.86
C GLN A 395 -20.27 32.81 12.23
N VAL A 396 -20.03 32.18 11.08
CA VAL A 396 -20.91 31.12 10.57
C VAL A 396 -20.68 29.88 11.47
N PRO A 397 -21.72 29.18 11.93
CA PRO A 397 -21.54 27.97 12.73
C PRO A 397 -20.74 26.92 11.94
N LEU A 398 -19.76 26.28 12.60
CA LEU A 398 -19.18 25.05 12.06
C LEU A 398 -20.28 23.98 12.10
N GLU A 399 -20.78 23.58 10.92
CA GLU A 399 -21.43 22.27 10.80
C GLU A 399 -20.39 21.18 11.04
N GLU A 400 -20.75 20.18 11.85
CA GLU A 400 -19.83 19.10 12.23
C GLU A 400 -19.46 18.26 11.00
N ASP A 401 -18.16 17.98 10.82
CA ASP A 401 -17.61 17.17 9.72
C ASP A 401 -18.10 15.71 9.78
N ILE A 402 -19.33 15.46 9.33
CA ILE A 402 -19.79 14.11 9.01
C ILE A 402 -18.96 13.63 7.81
N PRO A 403 -18.18 12.52 7.92
CA PRO A 403 -17.39 12.02 6.81
C PRO A 403 -18.30 11.76 5.61
N PRO A 404 -17.99 12.30 4.42
CA PRO A 404 -18.87 12.18 3.27
C PRO A 404 -19.12 10.71 2.96
N ILE A 405 -20.40 10.32 2.94
CA ILE A 405 -20.83 8.96 2.65
C ILE A 405 -20.17 8.52 1.35
N LEU A 406 -19.30 7.51 1.43
CA LEU A 406 -18.53 7.02 0.28
C LEU A 406 -19.51 6.54 -0.80
N THR A 407 -19.69 7.34 -1.86
CA THR A 407 -20.63 6.99 -2.93
C THR A 407 -20.17 5.71 -3.62
N LYS A 408 -21.12 4.84 -4.01
CA LYS A 408 -20.83 3.58 -4.73
C LYS A 408 -20.06 3.82 -6.04
N ALA A 409 -20.08 5.05 -6.57
CA ALA A 409 -19.29 5.51 -7.71
C ALA A 409 -17.78 5.64 -7.44
N LYS A 410 -17.35 5.96 -6.20
CA LYS A 410 -15.92 6.22 -5.91
C LYS A 410 -15.00 5.05 -6.31
N PRO A 411 -15.29 3.76 -5.96
CA PRO A 411 -14.49 2.62 -6.41
C PRO A 411 -14.30 2.52 -7.93
N TYR A 412 -15.27 2.96 -8.73
CA TYR A 412 -15.19 2.93 -10.20
C TYR A 412 -14.28 4.02 -10.74
N ARG A 413 -14.29 5.22 -10.12
CA ARG A 413 -13.36 6.31 -10.45
C ARG A 413 -11.93 5.93 -10.08
N ASP A 414 -11.74 5.39 -8.88
CA ASP A 414 -10.43 4.96 -8.38
C ASP A 414 -9.87 3.80 -9.22
N TRP A 415 -10.73 2.83 -9.61
CA TRP A 415 -10.37 1.77 -10.54
C TRP A 415 -9.94 2.31 -11.91
N LEU A 416 -10.73 3.22 -12.51
CA LEU A 416 -10.41 3.76 -13.84
C LEU A 416 -9.09 4.53 -13.83
N ARG A 417 -8.85 5.34 -12.80
CA ARG A 417 -7.56 6.04 -12.61
C ARG A 417 -6.40 5.07 -12.38
N LEU A 418 -6.60 3.99 -11.61
CA LEU A 418 -5.58 2.97 -11.41
C LEU A 418 -5.12 2.34 -12.74
N ILE A 419 -6.05 1.96 -13.63
CA ILE A 419 -5.69 1.36 -14.93
C ILE A 419 -5.17 2.38 -15.98
N LEU A 420 -5.16 3.67 -15.64
CA LEU A 420 -4.67 4.77 -16.46
C LEU A 420 -3.53 5.55 -15.77
N ALA A 421 -2.97 5.01 -14.69
CA ALA A 421 -1.98 5.71 -13.87
C ALA A 421 -0.76 6.15 -14.69
N GLU A 422 -0.29 5.33 -15.63
CA GLU A 422 0.79 5.67 -16.56
C GLU A 422 0.45 6.85 -17.50
N PHE A 423 -0.81 7.02 -17.90
CA PHE A 423 -1.27 8.15 -18.72
C PHE A 423 -1.33 9.43 -17.88
N GLU A 424 -1.97 9.37 -16.72
CA GLU A 424 -2.09 10.51 -15.79
C GLU A 424 -0.71 10.99 -15.33
N ALA A 425 0.19 10.07 -15.02
CA ALA A 425 1.58 10.37 -14.68
C ALA A 425 2.35 11.03 -15.83
N THR A 426 2.16 10.55 -17.07
CA THR A 426 2.77 11.16 -18.26
C THR A 426 2.29 12.59 -18.47
N ASP A 427 1.00 12.85 -18.31
CA ASP A 427 0.43 14.19 -18.40
C ASP A 427 0.95 15.12 -17.29
N VAL A 428 0.96 14.71 -16.02
CA VAL A 428 1.53 15.50 -14.91
C VAL A 428 2.99 15.89 -15.17
N LEU A 429 3.80 14.96 -15.70
CA LEU A 429 5.19 15.26 -16.07
C LEU A 429 5.30 16.29 -17.18
N ILE A 430 4.50 16.18 -18.24
CA ILE A 430 4.51 17.16 -19.35
C ILE A 430 4.00 18.51 -18.87
N GLN A 431 2.95 18.56 -18.05
CA GLN A 431 2.45 19.80 -17.47
C GLN A 431 3.52 20.51 -16.64
N PHE A 432 4.30 19.76 -15.86
CA PHE A 432 5.37 20.34 -15.06
C PHE A 432 6.59 20.74 -15.91
N PHE A 433 7.21 19.77 -16.61
CA PHE A 433 8.49 19.97 -17.29
C PHE A 433 8.42 20.83 -18.56
N VAL A 434 7.28 20.85 -19.26
CA VAL A 434 7.14 21.58 -20.53
C VAL A 434 6.45 22.93 -20.37
N GLN A 435 5.58 23.12 -19.36
CA GLN A 435 4.87 24.41 -19.17
C GLN A 435 5.47 25.29 -18.07
N LYS A 436 5.94 24.70 -16.96
CA LYS A 436 6.27 25.46 -15.73
C LYS A 436 7.75 25.70 -15.53
N LEU A 437 8.61 25.02 -16.27
CA LEU A 437 10.06 25.19 -16.17
C LEU A 437 10.58 26.10 -17.27
N ASP A 438 11.50 26.99 -16.89
CA ASP A 438 12.25 27.79 -17.86
C ASP A 438 12.87 26.90 -18.94
N GLN A 439 13.03 27.45 -20.15
CA GLN A 439 13.60 26.75 -21.30
C GLN A 439 14.99 26.18 -20.98
N ASN A 440 15.77 26.86 -20.14
CA ASN A 440 17.12 26.41 -19.74
C ASN A 440 17.14 25.35 -18.64
N ALA A 441 16.01 25.07 -17.97
CA ALA A 441 15.94 24.13 -16.85
C ALA A 441 16.42 22.73 -17.23
N LYS A 442 17.44 22.23 -16.50
CA LYS A 442 18.07 20.92 -16.74
C LYS A 442 17.47 19.84 -15.85
N ILE A 443 17.36 18.63 -16.40
CA ILE A 443 16.89 17.42 -15.68
C ILE A 443 18.12 16.52 -15.42
N ASN A 444 18.63 16.45 -14.18
CA ASN A 444 19.86 15.70 -13.89
C ASN A 444 19.71 14.41 -13.07
N VAL A 445 19.33 13.33 -13.75
CA VAL A 445 19.14 12.02 -13.12
C VAL A 445 20.47 11.33 -12.73
N ARG A 446 20.59 10.65 -11.58
CA ARG A 446 21.64 9.64 -11.29
C ARG A 446 21.05 8.51 -10.46
N ILE A 447 21.59 7.30 -10.60
CA ILE A 447 21.06 6.09 -9.96
C ILE A 447 21.99 5.68 -8.82
N VAL A 448 21.50 5.03 -7.76
CA VAL A 448 22.28 4.41 -6.70
C VAL A 448 21.69 3.03 -6.34
N ASP A 449 22.48 2.19 -5.69
CA ASP A 449 22.19 0.83 -5.23
C ASP A 449 22.45 0.78 -3.70
N PRO A 450 21.51 0.39 -2.81
CA PRO A 450 21.84 0.26 -1.40
C PRO A 450 22.76 -0.96 -1.24
N PRO A 451 23.57 -0.99 -0.18
CA PRO A 451 24.24 -2.22 0.17
C PRO A 451 23.23 -3.33 0.47
N THR A 452 23.61 -4.55 0.11
CA THR A 452 23.02 -5.77 0.63
C THR A 452 23.09 -5.77 2.15
N VAL A 453 22.00 -6.20 2.78
CA VAL A 453 21.94 -6.33 4.24
C VAL A 453 22.48 -7.69 4.62
N ASP A 454 23.30 -7.74 5.66
CA ASP A 454 23.65 -9.00 6.31
C ASP A 454 22.38 -9.70 6.83
N LYS A 455 22.30 -11.02 6.63
CA LYS A 455 21.16 -11.85 7.03
C LYS A 455 21.12 -12.12 8.54
N GLN A 456 22.14 -11.72 9.29
CA GLN A 456 22.15 -11.83 10.74
C GLN A 456 21.00 -11.04 11.41
N GLN A 457 20.45 -11.64 12.46
CA GLN A 457 19.45 -11.08 13.37
C GLN A 457 19.95 -11.24 14.80
N LEU A 458 19.45 -10.41 15.72
CA LEU A 458 19.64 -10.68 17.15
C LEU A 458 18.76 -11.88 17.53
N PRO A 459 19.28 -12.91 18.23
CA PRO A 459 18.46 -13.99 18.77
C PRO A 459 17.29 -13.42 19.57
N TRP A 460 16.08 -13.90 19.33
CA TRP A 460 14.88 -13.29 19.90
C TRP A 460 14.82 -13.47 21.43
N GLU A 461 15.48 -14.50 21.96
CA GLU A 461 15.69 -14.71 23.39
C GLU A 461 16.50 -13.57 24.02
N GLN A 462 17.47 -13.01 23.28
CA GLN A 462 18.23 -11.82 23.70
C GLN A 462 17.42 -10.54 23.52
N LEU A 463 16.59 -10.46 22.47
CA LEU A 463 15.69 -9.32 22.25
C LEU A 463 14.69 -9.14 23.40
N PHE A 464 14.13 -10.24 23.93
CA PHE A 464 13.19 -10.24 25.05
C PHE A 464 13.83 -10.58 26.41
N ALA A 465 15.16 -10.48 26.53
CA ALA A 465 15.82 -10.66 27.83
C ALA A 465 15.30 -9.62 28.85
N PRO A 466 15.22 -9.93 30.16
CA PRO A 466 14.68 -9.00 31.16
C PRO A 466 15.42 -7.66 31.24
N ASP A 467 16.70 -7.64 30.89
CA ASP A 467 17.61 -6.49 30.84
C ASP A 467 17.73 -5.86 29.44
N SER A 468 16.99 -6.35 28.44
CA SER A 468 17.03 -5.84 27.07
C SER A 468 16.50 -4.40 26.97
N SER A 469 17.38 -3.47 26.58
CA SER A 469 17.02 -2.08 26.28
C SER A 469 16.28 -1.89 24.95
N TYR A 470 16.21 -2.92 24.11
CA TYR A 470 15.60 -2.84 22.77
C TYR A 470 14.06 -2.91 22.80
N ILE A 471 13.50 -3.50 23.85
CA ILE A 471 12.05 -3.64 24.06
C ILE A 471 11.71 -2.87 25.35
N PRO A 472 11.22 -1.61 25.25
CA PRO A 472 11.04 -0.76 26.42
C PRO A 472 9.99 -1.32 27.37
N SER A 473 10.38 -1.52 28.64
CA SER A 473 9.48 -2.04 29.69
C SER A 473 8.36 -1.06 30.08
N VAL A 474 8.44 0.21 29.64
CA VAL A 474 7.52 1.30 30.01
C VAL A 474 6.07 0.88 29.81
N THR A 475 5.29 1.03 30.88
CA THR A 475 3.95 0.49 31.01
C THR A 475 2.91 1.26 30.20
N LEU A 476 2.65 0.80 28.97
CA LEU A 476 1.49 1.21 28.14
C LEU A 476 0.14 0.71 28.72
N GLY A 477 -0.05 0.79 30.05
CA GLY A 477 -1.18 0.19 30.78
C GLY A 477 -1.15 -1.33 30.91
N PHE A 478 -0.07 -1.99 30.47
CA PHE A 478 0.14 -3.44 30.61
C PHE A 478 1.02 -3.75 31.83
N ALA A 479 0.73 -4.87 32.50
CA ALA A 479 1.45 -5.31 33.69
C ALA A 479 2.55 -6.32 33.36
N GLU A 480 2.43 -6.99 32.22
CA GLU A 480 3.31 -8.04 31.72
C GLU A 480 4.68 -7.48 31.33
N ASP A 481 5.77 -8.01 31.90
CA ASP A 481 7.14 -7.53 31.64
C ASP A 481 7.80 -8.21 30.42
N ASN A 482 9.12 -8.10 30.24
CA ASN A 482 9.82 -8.79 29.14
C ASN A 482 10.05 -10.28 29.44
N ALA A 483 10.20 -10.67 30.72
CA ALA A 483 10.31 -12.06 31.14
C ALA A 483 8.99 -12.81 30.93
N ASP A 484 7.84 -12.19 31.19
CA ASP A 484 6.51 -12.73 30.88
C ASP A 484 6.34 -13.02 29.38
N ILE A 485 6.77 -12.09 28.52
CA ILE A 485 6.76 -12.24 27.06
C ILE A 485 7.71 -13.37 26.62
N LEU A 486 8.93 -13.40 27.16
CA LEU A 486 9.92 -14.43 26.85
C LEU A 486 9.40 -15.82 27.23
N ALA A 487 8.84 -15.98 28.43
CA ALA A 487 8.23 -17.22 28.89
C ALA A 487 7.05 -17.65 28.00
N TYR A 488 6.16 -16.71 27.65
CA TYR A 488 5.03 -16.96 26.73
C TYR A 488 5.49 -17.44 25.35
N LEU A 489 6.54 -16.83 24.79
CA LEU A 489 7.11 -17.23 23.50
C LEU A 489 7.81 -18.59 23.59
N GLN A 490 8.61 -18.84 24.64
CA GLN A 490 9.25 -20.13 24.90
C GLN A 490 8.24 -21.27 25.05
N ASP A 491 7.16 -21.04 25.81
CA ASP A 491 6.05 -21.98 25.96
C ASP A 491 5.37 -22.31 24.62
N SER A 492 5.11 -21.27 23.84
CA SER A 492 4.46 -21.37 22.53
C SER A 492 5.34 -22.08 21.50
N LEU A 493 6.67 -21.97 21.64
CA LEU A 493 7.65 -22.73 20.85
C LEU A 493 7.86 -24.15 21.35
N GLY A 494 7.80 -24.39 22.66
CA GLY A 494 7.81 -25.73 23.25
C GLY A 494 6.62 -26.57 22.79
N ALA A 495 5.50 -25.91 22.47
CA ALA A 495 4.34 -26.56 21.90
C ALA A 495 4.62 -27.35 20.61
N ASN A 496 3.84 -28.41 20.41
CA ASN A 496 3.80 -29.16 19.16
C ASN A 496 2.62 -28.65 18.31
N PRO A 497 2.79 -27.63 17.45
CA PRO A 497 1.69 -27.06 16.68
C PRO A 497 1.04 -28.07 15.73
N ALA A 498 1.80 -29.04 15.20
CA ALA A 498 1.23 -30.11 14.38
C ALA A 498 0.33 -31.05 15.20
N GLY A 499 0.74 -31.39 16.43
CA GLY A 499 -0.08 -32.16 17.38
C GLY A 499 -1.34 -31.41 17.81
N ALA A 500 -1.20 -30.12 18.17
CA ALA A 500 -2.31 -29.27 18.56
C ALA A 500 -3.30 -29.02 17.41
N PHE A 501 -2.82 -28.80 16.17
CA PHE A 501 -3.67 -28.66 14.99
C PHE A 501 -4.38 -29.97 14.64
N ALA A 502 -3.70 -31.12 14.71
CA ALA A 502 -4.32 -32.43 14.48
C ALA A 502 -5.41 -32.74 15.51
N TRP A 503 -5.14 -32.44 16.79
CA TRP A 503 -6.14 -32.54 17.86
C TRP A 503 -7.30 -31.58 17.64
N LEU A 504 -7.05 -30.32 17.26
CA LEU A 504 -8.10 -29.34 16.98
C LEU A 504 -8.97 -29.75 15.78
N MET A 505 -8.38 -30.33 14.74
CA MET A 505 -9.14 -30.85 13.59
C MET A 505 -9.96 -32.08 13.98
N SER A 506 -9.45 -32.94 14.86
CA SER A 506 -10.23 -34.04 15.45
C SER A 506 -11.38 -33.52 16.30
N LEU A 507 -11.14 -32.53 17.18
CA LEU A 507 -12.18 -31.87 17.98
C LEU A 507 -13.21 -31.17 17.10
N ALA A 508 -12.79 -30.46 16.06
CA ALA A 508 -13.69 -29.79 15.12
C ALA A 508 -14.55 -30.79 14.34
N SER A 509 -13.99 -31.91 13.86
CA SER A 509 -14.78 -32.99 13.27
C SER A 509 -15.79 -33.53 14.28
N ILE A 510 -15.32 -33.92 15.47
CA ILE A 510 -16.18 -34.39 16.57
C ILE A 510 -17.33 -33.42 16.84
N VAL A 511 -17.05 -32.11 16.94
CA VAL A 511 -18.07 -31.09 17.20
C VAL A 511 -19.01 -30.96 15.99
N PHE A 512 -18.53 -30.83 14.74
CA PHE A 512 -19.42 -30.70 13.58
C PHE A 512 -20.24 -31.97 13.28
N ASP A 513 -19.64 -33.15 13.41
CA ASP A 513 -20.29 -34.44 13.21
C ASP A 513 -21.34 -34.69 14.32
N SER A 514 -21.02 -34.31 15.57
CA SER A 514 -21.96 -34.44 16.70
C SER A 514 -23.02 -33.34 16.73
N LEU A 515 -22.73 -32.11 16.27
CA LEU A 515 -23.74 -31.05 16.05
C LEU A 515 -24.82 -31.49 15.06
N ASN A 516 -24.48 -32.36 14.11
CA ASN A 516 -25.41 -32.91 13.12
C ASN A 516 -26.12 -34.21 13.56
N GLN A 517 -25.73 -34.83 14.69
CA GLN A 517 -26.26 -36.14 15.12
C GLN A 517 -26.73 -36.23 16.58
N ASN A 518 -25.99 -35.65 17.53
CA ASN A 518 -26.30 -35.68 18.97
C ASN A 518 -25.48 -34.62 19.75
N LEU A 519 -26.13 -33.53 20.17
CA LEU A 519 -25.51 -32.44 20.93
C LEU A 519 -24.90 -32.87 22.27
N LEU A 520 -25.53 -33.79 23.00
CA LEU A 520 -25.02 -34.28 24.29
C LEU A 520 -23.66 -34.99 24.12
N THR A 521 -23.52 -35.77 23.04
CA THR A 521 -22.23 -36.39 22.69
C THR A 521 -21.16 -35.36 22.32
N ALA A 522 -21.54 -34.20 21.74
CA ALA A 522 -20.61 -33.10 21.49
C ALA A 522 -20.14 -32.47 22.81
N ARG A 523 -21.09 -32.18 23.70
CA ARG A 523 -20.88 -31.61 25.03
C ARG A 523 -19.91 -32.43 25.87
N ASP A 524 -20.22 -33.71 26.09
CA ASP A 524 -19.43 -34.56 27.01
C ASP A 524 -17.98 -34.68 26.55
N LYS A 525 -17.76 -34.72 25.23
CA LYS A 525 -16.40 -34.73 24.65
C LYS A 525 -15.68 -33.41 24.84
N VAL A 526 -16.34 -32.26 24.64
CA VAL A 526 -15.74 -30.94 24.87
C VAL A 526 -15.46 -30.71 26.35
N SER A 527 -16.40 -31.02 27.25
CA SER A 527 -16.20 -30.94 28.71
C SER A 527 -15.04 -31.82 29.17
N GLY A 528 -14.98 -33.07 28.70
CA GLY A 528 -13.86 -33.97 29.00
C GLY A 528 -12.50 -33.46 28.52
N GLN A 529 -12.46 -32.66 27.43
CA GLN A 529 -11.24 -31.93 27.06
C GLN A 529 -10.97 -30.75 28.01
N VAL A 530 -11.97 -29.93 28.36
CA VAL A 530 -11.81 -28.80 29.31
C VAL A 530 -11.27 -29.29 30.66
N ASP A 531 -11.80 -30.39 31.20
CA ASP A 531 -11.35 -30.97 32.47
C ASP A 531 -9.92 -31.50 32.40
N LEU A 532 -9.54 -32.15 31.30
CA LEU A 532 -8.17 -32.57 31.03
C LEU A 532 -7.20 -31.37 30.99
N LEU A 533 -7.59 -30.28 30.33
CA LEU A 533 -6.78 -29.07 30.21
C LEU A 533 -6.63 -28.36 31.58
N LYS A 534 -7.70 -28.30 32.38
CA LYS A 534 -7.67 -27.80 33.77
C LYS A 534 -6.74 -28.63 34.64
N ALA A 535 -6.77 -29.96 34.53
CA ALA A 535 -5.85 -30.84 35.24
C ALA A 535 -4.39 -30.54 34.86
N LEU A 536 -4.08 -30.48 33.56
CA LEU A 536 -2.74 -30.14 33.04
C LEU A 536 -2.25 -28.76 33.55
N GLN A 537 -3.10 -27.73 33.49
CA GLN A 537 -2.74 -26.39 33.97
C GLN A 537 -2.53 -26.35 35.49
N LYS A 538 -3.37 -27.06 36.27
CA LYS A 538 -3.22 -27.18 37.73
C LYS A 538 -1.91 -27.87 38.09
N HIS A 539 -1.55 -28.95 37.40
CA HIS A 539 -0.27 -29.64 37.60
C HIS A 539 0.91 -28.72 37.31
N ARG A 540 0.86 -27.96 36.20
CA ARG A 540 1.92 -27.03 35.80
C ARG A 540 2.25 -25.97 36.85
N LYS A 541 1.25 -25.49 37.59
CA LYS A 541 1.42 -24.52 38.70
C LYS A 541 2.00 -25.13 39.99
N THR A 542 2.12 -26.45 40.11
CA THR A 542 2.49 -27.12 41.38
C THR A 542 3.93 -27.65 41.44
N ASP A 543 4.71 -27.48 40.37
CA ASP A 543 6.16 -27.75 40.27
C ASP A 543 6.64 -29.10 40.85
N ARG A 544 5.76 -30.11 40.85
CA ARG A 544 6.09 -31.48 41.24
C ARG A 544 6.19 -32.35 40.00
N MET A 545 7.36 -32.97 39.80
CA MET A 545 7.61 -33.94 38.73
C MET A 545 6.60 -35.09 38.79
N PHE A 546 5.53 -34.99 38.00
CA PHE A 546 4.64 -36.11 37.70
C PHE A 546 5.25 -36.92 36.55
N PRO A 547 5.14 -38.27 36.53
CA PRO A 547 5.56 -39.06 35.39
C PRO A 547 4.59 -38.82 34.21
N VAL A 548 4.97 -37.92 33.29
CA VAL A 548 4.15 -37.46 32.15
C VAL A 548 3.78 -38.58 31.15
N ASN A 549 4.31 -39.78 31.31
CA ASN A 549 4.20 -40.88 30.35
C ASN A 549 2.78 -41.50 30.20
N SER A 550 1.81 -41.17 31.06
CA SER A 550 0.45 -41.73 31.02
C SER A 550 -0.62 -40.80 30.42
N LEU A 551 -0.31 -39.51 30.22
CA LEU A 551 -1.15 -38.56 29.48
C LEU A 551 -0.45 -38.25 28.16
N SER A 552 -1.20 -38.19 27.05
CA SER A 552 -0.68 -37.96 25.69
C SER A 552 0.44 -36.89 25.68
N PRO A 553 1.73 -37.26 25.47
CA PRO A 553 2.88 -36.35 25.65
C PRO A 553 3.01 -35.24 24.60
N LYS A 554 1.91 -34.82 23.97
CA LYS A 554 1.87 -34.00 22.76
C LYS A 554 0.86 -32.86 22.83
N LEU A 555 0.00 -32.80 23.86
CA LEU A 555 -1.01 -31.76 23.99
C LEU A 555 -0.50 -30.56 24.81
N HIS A 556 0.43 -29.81 24.22
CA HIS A 556 0.73 -28.48 24.71
C HIS A 556 -0.44 -27.55 24.37
N VAL A 557 -1.08 -27.05 25.43
CA VAL A 557 -2.20 -26.11 25.34
C VAL A 557 -1.64 -24.73 24.99
N PHE A 558 -2.09 -24.14 23.88
CA PHE A 558 -1.76 -22.75 23.61
C PHE A 558 -2.44 -21.82 24.64
N PRO A 559 -1.79 -20.74 25.09
CA PRO A 559 -2.41 -19.79 26.02
C PRO A 559 -3.75 -19.26 25.49
N GLY A 560 -4.78 -19.18 26.34
CA GLY A 560 -6.14 -18.77 25.95
C GLY A 560 -7.01 -19.86 25.29
N TRP A 561 -6.46 -21.03 24.93
CA TRP A 561 -7.30 -22.13 24.44
C TRP A 561 -8.27 -22.65 25.49
N LEU A 562 -7.91 -22.60 26.78
CA LEU A 562 -8.82 -23.00 27.85
C LEU A 562 -10.07 -22.10 27.86
N ASP A 563 -9.89 -20.78 27.83
CA ASP A 563 -11.00 -19.83 27.82
C ASP A 563 -11.87 -19.98 26.56
N LEU A 564 -11.26 -20.16 25.38
CA LEU A 564 -12.00 -20.45 24.13
C LEU A 564 -12.80 -21.76 24.20
N LEU A 565 -12.28 -22.78 24.88
CA LEU A 565 -12.95 -24.07 25.03
C LEU A 565 -14.03 -24.06 26.12
N GLU A 566 -13.88 -23.26 27.18
CA GLU A 566 -14.93 -22.99 28.16
C GLU A 566 -16.10 -22.21 27.55
N ASN A 567 -15.80 -21.19 26.73
CA ASN A 567 -16.81 -20.46 25.98
C ASN A 567 -17.50 -21.37 24.96
N LEU A 568 -16.76 -22.23 24.24
CA LEU A 568 -17.33 -23.23 23.34
C LEU A 568 -18.22 -24.23 24.07
N ALA A 569 -17.82 -24.71 25.25
CA ALA A 569 -18.65 -25.59 26.08
C ALA A 569 -19.96 -24.89 26.50
N THR A 570 -19.86 -23.63 26.93
CA THR A 570 -21.02 -22.81 27.32
C THR A 570 -21.98 -22.56 26.15
N ASP A 571 -21.46 -22.29 24.96
CA ASP A 571 -22.27 -22.14 23.74
C ASP A 571 -22.93 -23.46 23.31
N ILE A 572 -22.25 -24.61 23.46
CA ILE A 572 -22.85 -25.93 23.20
C ILE A 572 -23.97 -26.24 24.20
N ASP A 573 -23.79 -25.91 25.48
CA ASP A 573 -24.83 -26.06 26.52
C ASP A 573 -26.07 -25.22 26.19
N ALA A 574 -25.87 -23.95 25.81
CA ALA A 574 -26.96 -23.07 25.39
C ALA A 574 -27.68 -23.57 24.12
N LEU A 575 -26.95 -24.12 23.14
CA LEU A 575 -27.56 -24.72 21.94
C LEU A 575 -28.41 -25.94 22.31
N ASN A 576 -27.92 -26.80 23.19
CA ASN A 576 -28.61 -27.99 23.65
C ASN A 576 -29.89 -27.66 24.44
N GLU A 577 -29.89 -26.58 25.23
CA GLU A 577 -31.09 -26.06 25.88
C GLU A 577 -32.13 -25.57 24.86
N VAL A 578 -31.71 -24.77 23.86
CA VAL A 578 -32.59 -24.27 22.79
C VAL A 578 -33.22 -25.42 21.99
N GLU A 579 -32.44 -26.46 21.65
CA GLU A 579 -32.97 -27.63 20.94
C GLU A 579 -33.87 -28.53 21.80
N THR A 580 -33.54 -28.70 23.09
CA THR A 580 -34.40 -29.44 24.04
C THR A 580 -35.75 -28.74 24.18
N ASN A 581 -35.75 -27.42 24.40
CA ASN A 581 -36.96 -26.60 24.46
C ASN A 581 -37.74 -26.62 23.14
N ARG A 582 -37.07 -26.62 21.99
CA ARG A 582 -37.71 -26.78 20.68
C ARG A 582 -38.43 -28.12 20.56
N ASN A 583 -37.80 -29.23 20.95
CA ASN A 583 -38.37 -30.57 20.87
C ASN A 583 -39.58 -30.76 21.82
N ILE A 584 -39.52 -30.17 23.01
CA ILE A 584 -40.66 -30.14 23.95
C ILE A 584 -41.81 -29.31 23.37
N LYS A 585 -41.54 -28.15 22.77
CA LYS A 585 -42.59 -27.32 22.16
C LYS A 585 -43.21 -28.02 20.93
N THR A 586 -42.43 -28.63 20.04
CA THR A 586 -42.97 -29.32 18.85
C THR A 586 -43.81 -30.55 19.19
N SER A 587 -43.52 -31.25 20.29
CA SER A 587 -44.35 -32.39 20.75
C SER A 587 -45.63 -31.96 21.48
N SER A 588 -45.73 -30.71 21.93
CA SER A 588 -46.86 -30.16 22.70
C SER A 588 -47.86 -29.33 21.86
N TRP A 589 -47.77 -29.36 20.53
CA TRP A 589 -48.34 -28.29 19.70
C TRP A 589 -49.85 -28.38 19.44
N ALA A 590 -50.59 -27.53 20.17
CA ALA A 590 -51.94 -27.08 19.81
C ALA A 590 -52.05 -25.54 19.69
N GLY A 591 -50.94 -24.78 19.72
CA GLY A 591 -50.97 -23.34 19.44
C GLY A 591 -49.63 -22.59 19.52
N GLY A 592 -49.28 -21.84 18.46
CA GLY A 592 -48.34 -20.71 18.53
C GLY A 592 -47.07 -20.79 17.64
N LEU A 593 -47.18 -20.34 16.38
CA LEU A 593 -46.05 -20.20 15.43
C LEU A 593 -44.86 -19.27 15.85
N PRO A 594 -45.04 -18.13 16.55
CA PRO A 594 -43.96 -17.15 16.73
C PRO A 594 -42.72 -17.65 17.49
N ASP A 595 -42.93 -18.51 18.49
CA ASP A 595 -41.92 -18.97 19.45
C ASP A 595 -40.82 -19.82 18.78
N VAL A 596 -41.20 -20.60 17.75
CA VAL A 596 -40.26 -21.43 16.96
C VAL A 596 -39.30 -20.56 16.14
N SER A 597 -39.71 -19.37 15.71
CA SER A 597 -38.87 -18.45 14.92
C SER A 597 -37.72 -17.87 15.75
N MET A 598 -37.99 -17.49 17.00
CA MET A 598 -36.96 -16.98 17.92
C MET A 598 -35.92 -18.06 18.24
N ALA A 599 -36.35 -19.27 18.61
CA ALA A 599 -35.43 -20.38 18.88
C ALA A 599 -34.55 -20.74 17.66
N LEU A 600 -35.05 -20.57 16.43
CA LEU A 600 -34.26 -20.74 15.20
C LEU A 600 -33.22 -19.63 15.00
N GLN A 601 -33.54 -18.39 15.38
CA GLN A 601 -32.60 -17.26 15.32
C GLN A 601 -31.49 -17.41 16.39
N ASP A 602 -31.84 -17.79 17.61
CA ASP A 602 -30.89 -18.05 18.70
C ASP A 602 -29.95 -19.20 18.35
N SER A 603 -30.49 -20.33 17.86
CA SER A 603 -29.71 -21.48 17.38
C SER A 603 -28.72 -21.09 16.28
N ARG A 604 -29.12 -20.23 15.32
CA ARG A 604 -28.22 -19.72 14.28
C ARG A 604 -27.10 -18.83 14.86
N THR A 605 -27.43 -17.95 15.80
CA THR A 605 -26.44 -17.06 16.45
C THR A 605 -25.46 -17.85 17.31
N ILE A 606 -25.90 -18.88 18.04
CA ILE A 606 -25.03 -19.78 18.80
C ILE A 606 -24.13 -20.60 17.86
N ASN A 607 -24.70 -21.19 16.79
CA ASN A 607 -23.91 -21.91 15.77
C ASN A 607 -22.86 -21.02 15.10
N LEU A 608 -23.15 -19.73 14.89
CA LEU A 608 -22.18 -18.77 14.37
C LEU A 608 -21.05 -18.50 15.38
N ARG A 609 -21.36 -18.34 16.67
CA ARG A 609 -20.33 -18.21 17.73
C ARG A 609 -19.43 -19.44 17.80
N ILE A 610 -20.00 -20.65 17.81
CA ILE A 610 -19.26 -21.93 17.77
C ILE A 610 -18.32 -22.00 16.56
N LYS A 611 -18.81 -21.66 15.36
CA LYS A 611 -18.00 -21.62 14.13
C LYS A 611 -16.88 -20.58 14.20
N ASN A 612 -17.15 -19.42 14.79
CA ASN A 612 -16.16 -18.36 14.98
C ASN A 612 -15.07 -18.81 15.96
N ALA A 613 -15.42 -19.37 17.12
CA ALA A 613 -14.46 -19.89 18.10
C ALA A 613 -13.56 -21.01 17.52
N ILE A 614 -14.12 -21.95 16.75
CA ILE A 614 -13.35 -22.97 16.03
C ILE A 614 -12.42 -22.33 14.98
N THR A 615 -12.88 -21.28 14.28
CA THR A 615 -12.08 -20.56 13.29
C THR A 615 -10.94 -19.79 13.95
N GLU A 616 -11.19 -19.13 15.07
CA GLU A 616 -10.19 -18.43 15.89
C GLU A 616 -9.14 -19.39 16.42
N MET A 617 -9.53 -20.53 17.01
CA MET A 617 -8.57 -21.57 17.44
C MET A 617 -7.72 -22.10 16.28
N LYS A 618 -8.30 -22.27 15.07
CA LYS A 618 -7.54 -22.65 13.86
C LYS A 618 -6.54 -21.56 13.45
N GLN A 619 -6.94 -20.30 13.49
CA GLN A 619 -6.06 -19.16 13.21
C GLN A 619 -4.92 -19.09 14.25
N TYR A 620 -5.21 -19.33 15.53
CA TYR A 620 -4.23 -19.33 16.62
C TYR A 620 -3.21 -20.49 16.50
N ALA A 621 -3.66 -21.71 16.18
CA ALA A 621 -2.76 -22.84 15.87
C ALA A 621 -1.86 -22.54 14.67
N ASN A 622 -2.43 -21.99 13.59
CA ASN A 622 -1.69 -21.64 12.38
C ASN A 622 -0.69 -20.50 12.62
N PHE A 623 -1.05 -19.51 13.43
CA PHE A 623 -0.16 -18.44 13.88
C PHE A 623 1.06 -19.04 14.59
N PHE A 624 0.89 -19.88 15.60
CA PHE A 624 2.05 -20.46 16.29
C PHE A 624 2.84 -21.46 15.46
N ALA A 625 2.20 -22.22 14.57
CA ALA A 625 2.89 -23.07 13.61
C ALA A 625 3.86 -22.26 12.75
N LYS A 626 3.39 -21.14 12.19
CA LYS A 626 4.23 -20.22 11.41
C LYS A 626 5.24 -19.46 12.27
N LEU A 627 4.88 -19.03 13.48
CA LEU A 627 5.78 -18.36 14.41
C LEU A 627 6.97 -19.27 14.70
N LYS A 628 6.74 -20.56 15.03
CA LYS A 628 7.80 -21.54 15.28
C LYS A 628 8.74 -21.71 14.09
N VAL A 629 8.21 -21.77 12.86
CA VAL A 629 9.04 -21.81 11.65
C VAL A 629 9.83 -20.50 11.45
N ARG A 630 9.27 -19.34 11.84
CA ARG A 630 9.95 -18.04 11.73
C ARG A 630 10.99 -17.79 12.81
N LEU A 631 10.77 -18.22 14.05
CA LEU A 631 11.73 -18.06 15.15
C LEU A 631 12.90 -19.05 15.03
N ALA A 632 12.67 -20.21 14.41
CA ALA A 632 13.73 -21.13 14.01
C ALA A 632 14.46 -20.71 12.72
N ALA A 633 14.02 -19.66 12.03
CA ALA A 633 14.71 -19.17 10.83
C ALA A 633 15.78 -18.15 11.22
N GLU A 634 17.03 -18.60 11.29
CA GLU A 634 18.21 -17.79 11.65
C GLU A 634 18.53 -16.63 10.67
N ASN A 635 17.81 -16.55 9.55
CA ASN A 635 18.10 -15.61 8.46
C ASN A 635 17.03 -14.53 8.32
N PHE A 636 17.47 -13.27 8.40
CA PHE A 636 16.68 -12.11 8.03
C PHE A 636 16.26 -12.18 6.56
N GLY A 637 14.95 -12.12 6.32
CA GLY A 637 14.37 -12.03 4.97
C GLY A 637 14.08 -10.60 4.50
N GLY A 638 14.30 -9.60 5.36
CA GLY A 638 14.08 -8.19 5.04
C GLY A 638 15.25 -7.53 4.33
N ARG A 639 15.09 -6.24 4.03
CA ARG A 639 16.00 -5.46 3.18
C ARG A 639 16.01 -3.99 3.61
N ILE A 640 17.04 -3.21 3.29
CA ILE A 640 16.96 -1.75 3.43
C ILE A 640 15.87 -1.29 2.45
N HIS A 641 14.91 -0.51 2.94
CA HIS A 641 13.88 0.08 2.09
C HIS A 641 14.41 1.36 1.46
N CYS A 642 13.92 1.68 0.27
CA CYS A 642 14.47 2.74 -0.55
C CYS A 642 14.34 4.12 0.10
N GLU A 643 13.22 4.36 0.78
CA GLU A 643 12.99 5.56 1.56
C GLU A 643 14.00 5.70 2.70
N ALA A 644 14.23 4.64 3.47
CA ALA A 644 15.18 4.66 4.57
C ALA A 644 16.62 4.90 4.08
N CYS A 645 17.00 4.28 2.96
CA CYS A 645 18.28 4.53 2.31
C CYS A 645 18.41 5.99 1.86
N LEU A 646 17.44 6.51 1.09
CA LEU A 646 17.45 7.90 0.61
C LEU A 646 17.54 8.88 1.79
N THR A 647 16.69 8.74 2.80
CA THR A 647 16.68 9.59 4.00
C THR A 647 18.05 9.63 4.68
N SER A 648 18.68 8.46 4.86
CA SER A 648 20.03 8.34 5.47
C SER A 648 21.17 8.96 4.65
N LEU A 649 20.91 9.43 3.44
CA LEU A 649 21.87 10.10 2.56
C LEU A 649 21.63 11.60 2.43
N ILE A 650 20.45 12.09 2.82
CA ILE A 650 20.05 13.49 2.64
C ILE A 650 20.52 14.36 3.82
N ASP A 651 20.31 13.91 5.07
CA ASP A 651 20.85 14.61 6.25
C ASP A 651 22.32 14.25 6.51
N TYR A 652 23.16 14.63 5.55
CA TYR A 652 24.57 14.28 5.56
C TYR A 652 25.39 15.09 6.59
N LYS A 653 24.88 16.21 7.12
CA LYS A 653 25.64 17.07 8.05
C LYS A 653 25.85 16.41 9.41
N ALA A 654 24.85 15.72 9.95
CA ALA A 654 25.01 14.92 11.17
C ALA A 654 26.01 13.75 10.97
N ILE A 655 26.09 13.23 9.75
CA ILE A 655 26.85 12.02 9.41
C ILE A 655 28.30 12.33 8.97
N GLN A 656 28.60 13.56 8.52
CA GLN A 656 29.95 13.98 8.09
C GLN A 656 31.03 13.78 9.16
N GLY A 657 30.70 13.97 10.44
CA GLY A 657 31.63 13.73 11.55
C GLY A 657 32.03 12.25 11.72
N ILE A 658 31.26 11.32 11.15
CA ILE A 658 31.46 9.86 11.27
C ILE A 658 32.12 9.29 10.00
N MET A 659 31.70 9.74 8.80
CA MET A 659 32.14 9.13 7.53
C MET A 659 33.42 9.70 6.90
N GLY A 660 33.96 10.82 7.39
CA GLY A 660 35.33 11.28 7.09
C GLY A 660 35.70 11.67 5.65
N ASN A 661 34.82 11.46 4.66
CA ASN A 661 35.08 11.71 3.23
C ASN A 661 33.93 12.50 2.58
N SER A 662 34.22 13.68 2.04
CA SER A 662 33.22 14.66 1.58
C SER A 662 32.46 14.34 0.28
N SER A 663 32.69 13.20 -0.36
CA SER A 663 32.25 12.93 -1.75
C SER A 663 30.79 12.53 -1.94
N TYR A 664 30.01 12.37 -0.86
CA TYR A 664 28.66 11.78 -0.90
C TYR A 664 27.53 12.73 -0.51
N GLN A 665 27.75 14.05 -0.47
CA GLN A 665 26.70 15.00 -0.12
C GLN A 665 25.59 15.03 -1.17
N ILE A 666 24.37 14.67 -0.77
CA ILE A 666 23.17 14.62 -1.60
C ILE A 666 22.17 15.62 -1.05
N ASP A 667 22.27 16.86 -1.53
CA ASP A 667 21.25 17.87 -1.30
C ASP A 667 19.97 17.45 -2.02
N CYS A 668 18.85 17.28 -1.32
CA CYS A 668 17.55 17.08 -1.93
C CYS A 668 16.46 17.85 -1.19
N GLY A 669 15.31 17.98 -1.85
CA GLY A 669 14.17 18.69 -1.29
C GLY A 669 13.46 17.89 -0.20
N ARG A 670 12.51 18.56 0.43
CA ARG A 670 11.74 18.05 1.57
C ARG A 670 10.92 16.81 1.22
N VAL A 671 10.55 16.63 -0.05
CA VAL A 671 9.57 15.63 -0.48
C VAL A 671 10.23 14.34 -0.96
N ILE A 672 9.95 13.24 -0.27
CA ILE A 672 10.26 11.87 -0.69
C ILE A 672 8.96 11.20 -1.16
N GLY A 673 8.70 11.26 -2.46
CA GLY A 673 7.68 10.46 -3.11
C GLY A 673 8.00 8.97 -3.10
N VAL A 674 6.95 8.15 -3.12
CA VAL A 674 7.05 6.68 -3.02
C VAL A 674 5.96 6.04 -3.85
N SER A 675 6.28 4.93 -4.53
CA SER A 675 5.36 4.31 -5.49
C SER A 675 4.08 3.93 -4.76
N LYS A 676 4.24 3.19 -3.68
CA LYS A 676 3.19 2.83 -2.71
C LYS A 676 3.24 3.82 -1.54
N ARG A 677 2.28 3.73 -0.61
CA ARG A 677 2.45 4.32 0.74
C ARG A 677 3.78 3.85 1.35
N CYS A 678 4.45 4.70 2.14
CA CYS A 678 5.65 4.28 2.87
C CYS A 678 5.33 3.10 3.80
N CYS A 679 6.32 2.28 4.15
CA CYS A 679 6.15 1.41 5.31
C CYS A 679 6.22 2.25 6.61
N PRO A 680 5.60 1.81 7.74
CA PRO A 680 5.65 2.53 9.00
C PRO A 680 7.07 2.86 9.46
N VAL A 681 8.00 1.92 9.26
CA VAL A 681 9.42 2.10 9.64
C VAL A 681 10.04 3.24 8.85
N CYS A 682 9.86 3.27 7.53
CA CYS A 682 10.37 4.34 6.70
C CYS A 682 9.74 5.67 7.06
N HIS A 683 8.42 5.75 7.14
CA HIS A 683 7.71 6.99 7.49
C HIS A 683 8.13 7.52 8.87
N LYS A 684 8.29 6.63 9.86
CA LYS A 684 8.76 7.02 11.20
C LYS A 684 10.22 7.48 11.19
N LEU A 685 11.10 6.78 10.47
CA LEU A 685 12.49 7.19 10.29
C LEU A 685 12.58 8.58 9.65
N ILE A 686 11.83 8.79 8.57
CA ILE A 686 11.77 10.05 7.81
C ILE A 686 11.35 11.22 8.68
N LYS A 687 10.35 11.03 9.56
CA LYS A 687 9.92 12.05 10.54
C LYS A 687 10.94 12.37 11.63
N HIS A 688 11.97 11.53 11.83
CA HIS A 688 13.07 11.82 12.76
C HIS A 688 14.27 12.49 12.08
N PHE A 689 14.22 12.63 10.77
CA PHE A 689 15.14 13.48 10.02
C PHE A 689 14.50 14.84 9.75
N VAL A 690 15.30 15.88 9.91
CA VAL A 690 14.96 17.24 9.51
C VAL A 690 15.94 17.69 8.43
N ASP A 691 15.50 18.57 7.54
CA ASP A 691 16.38 19.17 6.54
C ASP A 691 17.40 20.13 7.20
N VAL A 692 18.29 20.68 6.38
CA VAL A 692 19.35 21.62 6.82
C VAL A 692 18.78 22.92 7.45
N ARG A 693 17.47 23.14 7.38
CA ARG A 693 16.73 24.29 7.91
C ARG A 693 15.81 23.92 9.09
N GLY A 694 15.75 22.65 9.48
CA GLY A 694 14.92 22.13 10.57
C GLY A 694 13.53 21.63 10.16
N ASN A 695 13.22 21.50 8.87
CA ASN A 695 11.90 21.02 8.41
C ASN A 695 11.84 19.49 8.33
N GLU A 696 10.81 18.86 8.89
CA GLU A 696 10.56 17.41 8.73
C GLU A 696 10.39 17.01 7.26
N PHE A 697 10.91 15.87 6.81
CA PHE A 697 10.68 15.38 5.45
C PHE A 697 9.22 14.94 5.19
N GLU A 698 8.69 15.30 4.02
CA GLU A 698 7.34 14.99 3.57
C GLU A 698 7.31 13.69 2.75
N THR A 699 6.33 12.82 3.02
CA THR A 699 6.13 11.54 2.31
C THR A 699 4.64 11.30 2.03
N ARG A 700 4.33 10.28 1.21
CA ARG A 700 3.02 9.63 1.32
C ARG A 700 2.96 8.92 2.67
N ASP A 701 1.84 9.09 3.40
CA ASP A 701 1.61 8.47 4.70
C ASP A 701 1.96 6.97 4.70
N SER A 702 2.31 6.45 5.87
CA SER A 702 2.54 5.02 6.00
C SER A 702 1.28 4.20 5.76
N HIS A 703 1.42 3.06 5.08
CA HIS A 703 0.46 1.97 5.24
C HIS A 703 0.57 1.40 6.67
N ASN A 704 -0.49 0.82 7.22
CA ASN A 704 -0.52 0.38 8.62
C ASN A 704 0.38 -0.84 8.94
N THR A 705 0.64 -1.70 7.95
CA THR A 705 1.44 -2.94 8.13
C THR A 705 2.94 -2.69 8.10
N VAL A 706 3.69 -3.10 9.13
CA VAL A 706 5.16 -3.17 9.11
C VAL A 706 5.59 -4.29 8.17
N THR A 707 6.61 -4.03 7.36
CA THR A 707 7.23 -5.01 6.46
C THR A 707 8.72 -5.17 6.77
N SER A 708 9.26 -6.39 6.69
CA SER A 708 10.61 -6.70 7.19
C SER A 708 11.65 -5.82 6.52
N CYS A 709 12.31 -5.00 7.33
CA CYS A 709 13.22 -3.96 6.85
C CYS A 709 14.41 -3.79 7.79
N ALA A 710 15.56 -3.51 7.20
CA ALA A 710 16.72 -3.07 7.94
C ALA A 710 16.82 -1.56 7.87
N LEU A 711 17.30 -0.96 8.95
CA LEU A 711 17.86 0.37 8.90
C LEU A 711 19.23 0.32 8.19
N PRO A 712 19.65 1.39 7.53
CA PRO A 712 21.02 1.55 7.07
C PRO A 712 22.02 1.43 8.23
N ASP A 713 23.05 0.59 8.08
CA ASP A 713 24.04 0.33 9.14
C ASP A 713 24.98 1.54 9.42
N TRP A 714 24.83 2.64 8.67
CA TRP A 714 25.52 3.93 8.89
C TRP A 714 24.62 5.01 9.53
N LEU A 715 23.41 4.66 9.97
CA LEU A 715 22.61 5.58 10.78
C LEU A 715 23.32 5.90 12.11
N PRO A 716 23.18 7.14 12.63
CA PRO A 716 23.61 7.45 13.99
C PRO A 716 22.95 6.55 15.03
N ASP A 717 23.74 6.11 16.01
CA ASP A 717 23.36 5.12 17.02
C ASP A 717 22.09 5.53 17.80
N ASN A 718 21.92 6.83 18.08
CA ASN A 718 20.75 7.40 18.75
C ASN A 718 19.46 7.30 17.90
N ILE A 719 19.56 7.38 16.58
CA ILE A 719 18.42 7.17 15.67
C ILE A 719 18.04 5.68 15.68
N ILE A 720 19.02 4.78 15.69
CA ILE A 720 18.77 3.33 15.77
C ILE A 720 18.12 2.96 17.12
N ASP A 721 18.61 3.52 18.24
CA ASP A 721 18.02 3.34 19.57
C ASP A 721 16.57 3.84 19.65
N LEU A 722 16.30 5.01 19.07
CA LEU A 722 14.94 5.56 19.00
C LEU A 722 14.01 4.66 18.17
N MET A 723 14.51 4.14 17.03
CA MET A 723 13.74 3.24 16.17
C MET A 723 13.49 1.88 16.83
N ASN A 724 14.49 1.33 17.55
CA ASN A 724 14.33 0.15 18.40
C ASN A 724 13.29 0.41 19.49
N THR A 725 13.37 1.54 20.20
CA THR A 725 12.43 1.89 21.27
C THR A 725 10.99 1.97 20.74
N PHE A 726 10.76 2.70 19.65
CA PHE A 726 9.42 2.88 19.09
C PHE A 726 8.82 1.56 18.56
N PHE A 727 9.55 0.84 17.70
CA PHE A 727 9.04 -0.41 17.12
C PHE A 727 9.07 -1.58 18.10
N GLY A 728 9.99 -1.59 19.06
CA GLY A 728 10.02 -2.54 20.18
C GLY A 728 8.83 -2.36 21.11
N GLY A 729 8.46 -1.12 21.42
CA GLY A 729 7.23 -0.80 22.16
C GLY A 729 5.97 -1.22 21.42
N TRP A 730 5.92 -1.03 20.10
CA TRP A 730 4.83 -1.54 19.26
C TRP A 730 4.80 -3.08 19.30
N LEU A 731 5.93 -3.75 19.10
CA LEU A 731 6.01 -5.22 19.14
C LEU A 731 5.55 -5.80 20.48
N ARG A 732 5.98 -5.19 21.59
CA ARG A 732 5.53 -5.50 22.95
C ARG A 732 4.02 -5.37 23.09
N LYS A 733 3.43 -4.27 22.61
CA LYS A 733 1.97 -4.06 22.60
C LYS A 733 1.25 -5.14 21.79
N GLU A 734 1.71 -5.47 20.58
CA GLU A 734 1.09 -6.52 19.75
C GLU A 734 1.17 -7.90 20.41
N ILE A 735 2.32 -8.28 20.96
CA ILE A 735 2.48 -9.57 21.66
C ILE A 735 1.58 -9.64 22.89
N ILE A 736 1.53 -8.59 23.72
CA ILE A 736 0.66 -8.56 24.90
C ILE A 736 -0.82 -8.56 24.49
N MET A 737 -1.20 -7.87 23.41
CA MET A 737 -2.55 -7.98 22.84
C MET A 737 -2.86 -9.42 22.38
N HIS A 738 -1.90 -10.12 21.76
CA HIS A 738 -2.05 -11.54 21.43
C HIS A 738 -2.18 -12.44 22.66
N MET A 739 -1.38 -12.21 23.72
CA MET A 739 -1.49 -12.91 25.01
C MET A 739 -2.88 -12.70 25.62
N LYS A 740 -3.38 -11.46 25.63
CA LYS A 740 -4.69 -11.10 26.23
C LYS A 740 -5.88 -11.49 25.38
N ARG A 741 -5.76 -11.56 24.05
CA ARG A 741 -6.86 -11.98 23.14
C ARG A 741 -7.39 -13.36 23.52
N GLY A 742 -6.48 -14.25 23.95
CA GLY A 742 -6.84 -15.56 24.51
C GLY A 742 -7.75 -15.51 25.73
N SER A 743 -7.69 -14.46 26.55
CA SER A 743 -8.45 -14.29 27.80
C SER A 743 -9.65 -13.32 27.65
N MET A 744 -9.59 -12.37 26.70
CA MET A 744 -10.53 -11.24 26.61
C MET A 744 -11.97 -11.62 26.19
N VAL A 745 -12.18 -12.85 25.72
CA VAL A 745 -13.50 -13.36 25.28
C VAL A 745 -14.56 -13.33 26.41
N GLN A 746 -14.14 -13.26 27.67
CA GLN A 746 -15.06 -13.24 28.83
C GLN A 746 -15.84 -11.92 29.03
N HIS A 747 -15.42 -10.79 28.46
CA HIS A 747 -15.93 -9.46 28.87
C HIS A 747 -16.74 -8.65 27.87
N SER A 748 -16.72 -8.96 26.57
CA SER A 748 -17.64 -8.35 25.60
C SER A 748 -19.03 -8.98 25.63
N LYS A 749 -19.62 -9.11 26.83
CA LYS A 749 -21.08 -9.19 26.96
C LYS A 749 -21.61 -7.85 26.48
N SER A 750 -22.39 -7.84 25.40
CA SER A 750 -23.11 -6.64 25.00
C SER A 750 -23.95 -6.18 26.18
N SER A 751 -23.77 -4.93 26.59
CA SER A 751 -24.71 -4.22 27.45
C SER A 751 -25.99 -4.00 26.66
N GLY A 752 -26.79 -5.08 26.56
CA GLY A 752 -28.07 -5.09 25.88
C GLY A 752 -28.95 -4.02 26.49
N SER A 753 -29.34 -3.05 25.66
CA SER A 753 -30.15 -1.90 26.04
C SER A 753 -31.55 -2.34 26.47
N SER A 754 -31.66 -2.73 27.74
CA SER A 754 -32.93 -2.83 28.44
C SER A 754 -33.44 -1.40 28.61
N GLY A 755 -34.47 -1.01 27.85
CA GLY A 755 -35.00 0.35 27.90
C GLY A 755 -35.46 0.73 29.31
N GLY A 756 -34.75 1.67 29.93
CA GLY A 756 -35.04 2.18 31.27
C GLY A 756 -34.78 3.68 31.32
N SER A 757 -35.86 4.46 31.21
CA SER A 757 -35.82 5.92 31.21
C SER A 757 -35.26 6.49 32.52
N SER A 758 -34.08 7.12 32.46
CA SER A 758 -33.67 8.17 33.41
C SER A 758 -32.57 9.04 32.78
N TYR A 759 -32.85 10.33 32.60
CA TYR A 759 -31.82 11.33 32.30
C TYR A 759 -30.98 11.55 33.56
N ASP A 760 -29.66 11.33 33.50
CA ASP A 760 -28.71 12.08 34.31
C ASP A 760 -27.37 12.22 33.55
N GLY A 761 -26.70 13.35 33.70
CA GLY A 761 -25.59 13.76 32.85
C GLY A 761 -24.25 13.64 33.54
N SER A 762 -23.37 12.75 33.06
CA SER A 762 -21.95 12.77 33.45
C SER A 762 -21.00 12.26 32.37
N LYS A 763 -20.21 13.20 31.84
CA LYS A 763 -18.80 13.10 31.41
C LYS A 763 -18.29 11.74 30.90
N HIS A 764 -18.07 11.67 29.58
CA HIS A 764 -17.12 10.72 28.99
C HIS A 764 -15.67 11.15 29.29
N PRO A 765 -14.73 10.21 29.54
CA PRO A 765 -13.29 10.50 29.63
C PRO A 765 -12.61 10.48 28.26
N ASP A 766 -11.51 11.22 28.15
CA ASP A 766 -10.85 11.58 26.89
C ASP A 766 -10.12 10.44 26.18
N ARG A 767 -9.99 10.62 24.86
CA ARG A 767 -9.16 9.83 23.95
C ARG A 767 -7.69 10.24 24.16
N VAL A 768 -6.85 9.32 24.65
CA VAL A 768 -5.43 9.61 24.91
C VAL A 768 -4.65 9.62 23.59
N ASP A 769 -4.35 10.81 23.09
CA ASP A 769 -3.39 11.01 22.01
C ASP A 769 -1.95 10.84 22.53
N LEU A 770 -1.13 10.16 21.72
CA LEU A 770 0.24 9.78 22.05
C LEU A 770 1.24 10.89 21.67
N GLU A 771 1.14 12.03 22.35
CA GLU A 771 2.15 13.11 22.26
C GLU A 771 2.76 13.47 23.62
N ILE A 772 4.09 13.66 23.60
CA ILE A 772 4.95 14.23 24.66
C ILE A 772 5.16 13.38 25.93
N VAL A 773 6.25 12.57 25.90
CA VAL A 773 7.33 12.66 26.91
C VAL A 773 8.68 12.48 26.19
N MET A 774 9.15 13.52 25.50
CA MET A 774 10.55 13.63 25.04
C MET A 774 11.01 15.09 25.13
N SER A 775 11.22 15.55 26.36
CA SER A 775 11.98 16.77 26.63
C SER A 775 12.88 16.52 27.85
N GLN A 776 14.17 16.82 27.70
CA GLN A 776 15.25 16.66 28.70
C GLN A 776 15.86 15.24 28.86
N THR A 777 16.65 14.84 27.85
CA THR A 777 17.99 14.25 28.04
C THR A 777 18.88 14.71 26.89
#